data_AF-A0A965Y8F6-F1
#
_entry.id   AF-A0A965Y8F6-F1
#
_cell.length_a   1.000
_cell.length_b   1.000
_cell.length_c   1.000
_cell.angle_alpha   90.00
_cell.angle_beta   90.00
_cell.angle_gamma   90.00
#
_symmetry.space_group_name_H-M   'P 1'
#
loop_
_entity.id
_entity.type
_entity.pdbx_description
1 polymer ?
#
loop_
_entity_poly.entity_id
_entity_poly.type
_entity_poly.pdbx_seq_one_letter_code
_entity_poly.pdbx_strand_id
1 'polypeptide(L)'
;MVKRSGQRVNFNVTKIAIAIKNAFDSVYDEYAEVKINKVFENVLKYIEIEYKERKTINVEDIQDIIEKVLKEEKYEDVYESFNKYRIRRAASRKVFSMKEQHKFVKAVEKIALTVKEENSSKPQDIICKFGKIISTEFSKAYLLDAKYTRPHEEGNIFIYDIADLTIGSFYSSNLNLSYIEPDESYFDNLINELKLCKLEVSHEVSLSRIDYLFSRYFVYKFKKEFIANLVKFLKLNGLLEYINVKKIEFILEKEKDTSFNIGIFESCINNDVVRHIFEEAYETSLLETKENMNFNIRKLLKNLDNECYTFSLGTSTTYEGRIISKIYFDSLSEFKNINTIFKVRPGINLNSNDINYDLLKKSIDLVKMGINILFSFLDNNSKKDEEEIEYFASGERIYENKSSQKNETVGRLIVSKTSIDLPRIALNNAEASLKSFYEELDEVMNLVKNQLLLTFEIQSKKTKENYNSLFNNNLIDIEKFETNNKVRKIIKNGTLNIDVIGLKECSYLLSKKEKDEESEISKNILSRLNKLCEDFSNEHKLNFVLSITNDKKVSRKLLAIDKTVYGVVENVTDKDNYEMPDLSENNIKVCQNYLNGGCLLDFKITPKDSFQKLYDYIKSSNDKGIRLLRLGRKNRHDC
;
A
#
# COMPACT_ATOMS: atom_id res chain seq x y z
N MET A 1 -13.70 15.17 33.99
CA MET A 1 -14.91 15.51 33.21
C MET A 1 -16.02 14.50 33.48
N VAL A 2 -17.25 14.95 33.71
CA VAL A 2 -18.43 14.08 33.84
C VAL A 2 -19.18 14.08 32.51
N LYS A 3 -19.33 12.89 31.91
CA LYS A 3 -20.14 12.72 30.70
C LYS A 3 -21.62 12.83 31.06
N ARG A 4 -22.45 13.16 30.06
CA ARG A 4 -23.93 13.19 30.18
C ARG A 4 -24.54 11.86 30.65
N SER A 5 -23.81 10.75 30.54
CA SER A 5 -24.18 9.44 31.08
C SER A 5 -23.82 9.23 32.56
N GLY A 6 -23.38 10.28 33.28
CA GLY A 6 -22.88 10.22 34.66
C GLY A 6 -21.44 9.66 34.81
N GLN A 7 -20.84 9.14 33.73
CA GLN A 7 -19.52 8.52 33.77
C GLN A 7 -18.41 9.58 33.92
N ARG A 8 -17.55 9.42 34.94
CA ARG A 8 -16.34 10.21 35.10
C ARG A 8 -15.25 9.73 34.16
N VAL A 9 -14.64 10.65 33.45
CA VAL A 9 -13.48 10.42 32.58
C VAL A 9 -12.45 11.52 32.78
N ASN A 10 -11.19 11.24 32.46
CA ASN A 10 -10.14 12.25 32.46
C ASN A 10 -10.51 13.39 31.51
N PHE A 11 -10.13 14.61 31.90
CA PHE A 11 -10.29 15.78 31.03
C PHE A 11 -9.45 15.55 29.78
N ASN A 12 -10.06 15.72 28.60
CA ASN A 12 -9.42 15.43 27.32
C ASN A 12 -9.50 16.67 26.46
N VAL A 13 -8.36 17.34 26.37
CA VAL A 13 -8.16 18.60 25.68
C VAL A 13 -8.32 18.44 24.16
N THR A 14 -7.81 17.34 23.61
CA THR A 14 -7.89 17.01 22.17
C THR A 14 -9.33 16.97 21.65
N LYS A 15 -10.29 16.50 22.45
CA LYS A 15 -11.71 16.51 22.07
C LYS A 15 -12.31 17.91 21.94
N ILE A 16 -11.83 18.86 22.74
CA ILE A 16 -12.25 20.27 22.67
C ILE A 16 -11.70 20.88 21.38
N ALA A 17 -10.40 20.70 21.13
CA ALA A 17 -9.73 21.10 19.89
C ALA A 17 -10.44 20.59 18.64
N ILE A 18 -10.70 19.28 18.55
CA ILE A 18 -11.39 18.67 17.40
C ILE A 18 -12.81 19.21 17.24
N ALA A 19 -13.54 19.47 18.34
CA ALA A 19 -14.90 20.01 18.27
C ALA A 19 -14.93 21.44 17.72
N ILE A 20 -13.98 22.28 18.14
CA ILE A 20 -13.81 23.66 17.64
C ILE A 20 -13.40 23.60 16.17
N LYS A 21 -12.39 22.79 15.81
CA LYS A 21 -11.92 22.64 14.44
C LYS A 21 -13.04 22.27 13.48
N ASN A 22 -13.83 21.24 13.80
CA ASN A 22 -14.97 20.83 12.95
C ASN A 22 -16.01 21.93 12.74
N ALA A 23 -16.19 22.84 13.71
CA ALA A 23 -17.08 23.98 13.53
C ALA A 23 -16.52 24.99 12.54
N PHE A 24 -15.23 25.31 12.64
CA PHE A 24 -14.55 26.20 11.70
C PHE A 24 -14.48 25.62 10.29
N ASP A 25 -14.10 24.33 10.16
CA ASP A 25 -14.00 23.62 8.87
C ASP A 25 -15.35 23.57 8.12
N SER A 26 -16.47 23.70 8.84
CA SER A 26 -17.81 23.69 8.22
C SER A 26 -18.25 25.04 7.65
N VAL A 27 -17.47 26.11 7.89
CA VAL A 27 -17.80 27.49 7.52
C VAL A 27 -16.70 28.13 6.68
N TYR A 28 -15.43 27.85 6.97
CA TYR A 28 -14.27 28.43 6.30
C TYR A 28 -13.38 27.36 5.67
N ASP A 29 -12.81 27.66 4.50
CA ASP A 29 -11.77 26.84 3.87
C ASP A 29 -10.35 27.26 4.32
N GLU A 30 -9.52 26.24 4.58
CA GLU A 30 -8.04 26.16 4.80
C GLU A 30 -7.30 27.21 5.69
N TYR A 31 -7.83 28.39 6.00
CA TYR A 31 -7.06 29.50 6.62
C TYR A 31 -7.55 29.96 8.01
N ALA A 32 -8.27 29.12 8.76
CA ALA A 32 -8.78 29.48 10.08
C ALA A 32 -7.91 29.01 11.27
N GLU A 33 -6.74 28.43 11.04
CA GLU A 33 -5.99 27.71 12.09
C GLU A 33 -5.55 28.59 13.27
N VAL A 34 -5.09 29.82 13.00
CA VAL A 34 -4.75 30.80 14.05
C VAL A 34 -5.99 31.16 14.87
N LYS A 35 -7.15 31.27 14.21
CA LYS A 35 -8.44 31.57 14.85
C LYS A 35 -8.91 30.40 15.72
N ILE A 36 -8.79 29.18 15.20
CA ILE A 36 -9.12 27.93 15.90
C ILE A 36 -8.30 27.81 17.18
N ASN A 37 -6.97 27.98 17.08
CA ASN A 37 -6.07 27.93 18.24
C ASN A 37 -6.38 29.03 19.26
N LYS A 38 -6.66 30.25 18.82
CA LYS A 38 -7.07 31.34 19.70
C LYS A 38 -8.33 31.01 20.50
N VAL A 39 -9.38 30.52 19.84
CA VAL A 39 -10.63 30.11 20.50
C VAL A 39 -10.37 28.97 21.47
N PHE A 40 -9.59 27.97 21.05
CA PHE A 40 -9.24 26.82 21.87
C PHE A 40 -8.45 27.21 23.14
N GLU A 41 -7.42 28.04 23.02
CA GLU A 41 -6.68 28.56 24.17
C GLU A 41 -7.57 29.36 25.13
N ASN A 42 -8.45 30.21 24.59
CA ASN A 42 -9.37 30.99 25.41
C ASN A 42 -10.36 30.10 26.15
N VAL A 43 -10.86 29.04 25.52
CA VAL A 43 -11.69 28.02 26.18
C VAL A 43 -10.93 27.33 27.32
N LEU A 44 -9.66 26.96 27.10
CA LEU A 44 -8.84 26.34 28.15
C LEU A 44 -8.57 27.30 29.31
N LYS A 45 -8.15 28.54 29.03
CA LYS A 45 -7.94 29.59 30.04
C LYS A 45 -9.22 29.83 30.86
N TYR A 46 -10.38 29.86 30.21
CA TYR A 46 -11.66 30.01 30.90
C TYR A 46 -11.92 28.84 31.85
N ILE A 47 -11.68 27.60 31.40
CA ILE A 47 -11.85 26.41 32.24
C ILE A 47 -10.87 26.43 33.42
N GLU A 48 -9.61 26.80 33.20
CA GLU A 48 -8.60 26.88 34.26
C GLU A 48 -8.94 27.91 35.34
N ILE A 49 -9.49 29.06 34.97
CA ILE A 49 -9.85 30.12 35.90
C ILE A 49 -11.15 29.76 36.65
N GLU A 50 -12.22 29.44 35.93
CA GLU A 50 -13.56 29.31 36.50
C GLU A 50 -13.81 27.95 37.18
N TYR A 51 -13.05 26.91 36.80
CA TYR A 51 -13.19 25.57 37.36
C TYR A 51 -12.00 25.17 38.24
N LYS A 52 -11.11 26.11 38.61
CA LYS A 52 -9.93 25.86 39.44
C LYS A 52 -10.23 25.11 40.74
N GLU A 53 -11.31 25.49 41.42
CA GLU A 53 -11.72 24.89 42.70
C GLU A 53 -12.66 23.68 42.54
N ARG A 54 -13.14 23.41 41.32
CA ARG A 54 -14.07 22.31 41.04
C ARG A 54 -13.32 21.06 40.60
N LYS A 55 -13.53 19.95 41.33
CA LYS A 55 -12.96 18.65 40.97
C LYS A 55 -13.51 18.06 39.65
N THR A 56 -14.64 18.56 39.16
CA THR A 56 -15.31 18.03 37.96
C THR A 56 -15.99 19.12 37.13
N ILE A 57 -15.91 18.99 35.81
CA ILE A 57 -16.62 19.78 34.80
C ILE A 57 -17.51 18.86 33.95
N ASN A 58 -18.73 19.28 33.60
CA ASN A 58 -19.61 18.52 32.72
C ASN A 58 -19.31 18.78 31.23
N VAL A 59 -19.73 17.86 30.35
CA VAL A 59 -19.59 18.06 28.90
C VAL A 59 -20.42 19.25 28.40
N GLU A 60 -21.62 19.47 28.96
CA GLU A 60 -22.46 20.62 28.57
C GLU A 60 -21.77 21.93 28.92
N ASP A 61 -21.21 22.04 30.13
CA ASP A 61 -20.44 23.21 30.57
C ASP A 61 -19.32 23.54 29.57
N ILE A 62 -18.56 22.55 29.11
CA ILE A 62 -17.49 22.76 28.11
C ILE A 62 -18.08 23.30 26.79
N GLN A 63 -19.24 22.78 26.36
CA GLN A 63 -19.88 23.24 25.13
C GLN A 63 -20.44 24.65 25.26
N ASP A 64 -20.98 25.00 26.43
CA ASP A 64 -21.44 26.35 26.72
C ASP A 64 -20.27 27.34 26.75
N ILE A 65 -19.11 26.92 27.29
CA ILE A 65 -17.87 27.73 27.25
C ILE A 65 -17.41 27.93 25.81
N ILE A 66 -17.42 26.89 24.97
CA ILE A 66 -17.09 27.03 23.54
C ILE A 66 -18.02 28.03 22.87
N GLU A 67 -19.33 27.93 23.07
CA GLU A 67 -20.30 28.87 22.50
C GLU A 67 -20.08 30.31 22.99
N LYS A 68 -19.78 30.49 24.28
CA LYS A 68 -19.48 31.79 24.87
C LYS A 68 -18.24 32.41 24.25
N VAL A 69 -17.13 31.67 24.18
CA VAL A 69 -15.87 32.17 23.60
C VAL A 69 -16.03 32.48 22.11
N LEU A 70 -16.78 31.66 21.35
CA LEU A 70 -17.06 31.94 19.94
C LEU A 70 -17.81 33.27 19.75
N LYS A 71 -18.78 33.58 20.62
CA LYS A 71 -19.50 34.86 20.61
C LYS A 71 -18.63 36.04 21.02
N GLU A 72 -17.84 35.88 22.08
CA GLU A 72 -16.92 36.94 22.56
C GLU A 72 -15.88 37.31 21.51
N GLU A 73 -15.38 36.31 20.78
CA GLU A 73 -14.44 36.48 19.68
C GLU A 73 -15.10 36.88 18.34
N LYS A 74 -16.43 37.07 18.33
CA LYS A 74 -17.25 37.51 17.18
C LYS A 74 -17.27 36.54 15.99
N TYR A 75 -17.12 35.23 16.24
CA TYR A 75 -17.29 34.17 15.23
C TYR A 75 -18.75 33.66 15.20
N GLU A 76 -19.69 34.52 14.83
CA GLU A 76 -21.14 34.23 14.90
C GLU A 76 -21.57 33.10 13.96
N ASP A 77 -20.99 33.03 12.77
CA ASP A 77 -21.20 31.99 11.77
C ASP A 77 -20.72 30.61 12.25
N VAL A 78 -19.54 30.55 12.87
CA VAL A 78 -18.99 29.33 13.49
C VAL A 78 -19.82 28.92 14.70
N TYR A 79 -20.22 29.88 15.54
CA TYR A 79 -21.14 29.66 16.65
C TYR A 79 -22.45 29.03 16.16
N GLU A 80 -23.07 29.57 15.12
CA GLU A 80 -24.28 29.02 14.54
C GLU A 80 -24.07 27.58 14.06
N SER A 81 -22.96 27.29 13.38
CA SER A 81 -22.67 25.94 12.91
C SER A 81 -22.48 24.96 14.08
N PHE A 82 -21.68 25.34 15.07
CA PHE A 82 -21.45 24.54 16.28
C PHE A 82 -22.75 24.27 17.05
N ASN A 83 -23.58 25.30 17.23
CA ASN A 83 -24.88 25.20 17.90
C ASN A 83 -25.85 24.31 17.10
N LYS A 84 -25.95 24.50 15.77
CA LYS A 84 -26.77 23.64 14.89
C LYS A 84 -26.32 22.18 14.96
N TYR A 85 -25.01 21.91 15.05
CA TYR A 85 -24.47 20.57 15.27
C TYR A 85 -24.84 20.02 16.66
N ARG A 86 -24.74 20.84 17.72
CA ARG A 86 -25.12 20.46 19.10
C ARG A 86 -26.60 20.11 19.21
N ILE A 87 -27.48 20.92 18.62
CA ILE A 87 -28.93 20.69 18.59
C ILE A 87 -29.25 19.40 17.83
N ARG A 88 -28.69 19.20 16.64
CA ARG A 88 -28.86 17.94 15.87
C ARG A 88 -28.43 16.73 16.68
N ARG A 89 -27.27 16.79 17.34
CA ARG A 89 -26.79 15.72 18.23
C ARG A 89 -27.68 15.50 19.44
N ALA A 90 -28.21 16.55 20.06
CA ALA A 90 -29.12 16.42 21.20
C ALA A 90 -30.46 15.79 20.79
N ALA A 91 -31.04 16.24 19.67
CA ALA A 91 -32.29 15.70 19.11
C ALA A 91 -32.14 14.24 18.71
N SER A 92 -31.07 13.92 17.97
CA SER A 92 -30.67 12.53 17.67
C SER A 92 -30.58 11.68 18.93
N ARG A 93 -29.94 12.19 19.99
CA ARG A 93 -29.77 11.40 21.22
C ARG A 93 -31.07 11.12 21.96
N LYS A 94 -32.05 12.02 21.81
CA LYS A 94 -33.39 11.84 22.38
C LYS A 94 -34.19 10.76 21.64
N VAL A 95 -33.95 10.60 20.34
CA VAL A 95 -34.61 9.61 19.47
C VAL A 95 -34.03 8.21 19.64
N PHE A 96 -32.73 8.10 19.90
CA PHE A 96 -32.02 6.82 20.00
C PHE A 96 -31.62 6.53 21.46
N SER A 97 -32.43 5.78 22.21
CA SER A 97 -32.21 5.55 23.66
C SER A 97 -31.01 4.64 23.99
N MET A 98 -30.49 3.89 23.01
CA MET A 98 -29.32 3.02 23.19
C MET A 98 -28.01 3.70 22.77
N LYS A 99 -26.97 3.54 23.62
CA LYS A 99 -25.63 4.17 23.48
C LYS A 99 -24.97 3.93 22.11
N GLU A 100 -25.28 2.81 21.48
CA GLU A 100 -24.70 2.35 20.20
C GLU A 100 -25.39 3.00 18.98
N GLN A 101 -26.68 3.33 19.10
CA GLN A 101 -27.47 3.91 18.01
C GLN A 101 -27.04 5.35 17.67
N HIS A 102 -26.44 6.09 18.61
CA HIS A 102 -25.91 7.45 18.34
C HIS A 102 -24.75 7.47 17.33
N LYS A 103 -24.02 6.37 17.14
CA LYS A 103 -22.94 6.29 16.14
C LYS A 103 -23.53 6.26 14.72
N PHE A 104 -24.72 5.67 14.53
CA PHE A 104 -25.41 5.70 13.23
C PHE A 104 -25.96 7.08 12.87
N VAL A 105 -26.25 7.93 13.86
CA VAL A 105 -26.59 9.32 13.56
C VAL A 105 -25.40 10.04 12.96
N LYS A 106 -24.17 9.79 13.44
CA LYS A 106 -22.97 10.34 12.79
C LYS A 106 -22.88 9.89 11.33
N ALA A 107 -23.24 8.65 11.03
CA ALA A 107 -23.28 8.15 9.65
C ALA A 107 -24.31 8.91 8.82
N VAL A 108 -25.53 9.10 9.33
CA VAL A 108 -26.59 9.88 8.65
C VAL A 108 -26.17 11.34 8.44
N GLU A 109 -25.54 11.97 9.44
CA GLU A 109 -25.00 13.34 9.34
C GLU A 109 -23.93 13.43 8.24
N LYS A 110 -22.96 12.51 8.25
CA LYS A 110 -21.91 12.45 7.22
C LYS A 110 -22.49 12.26 5.82
N ILE A 111 -23.43 11.33 5.67
CA ILE A 111 -24.14 11.09 4.40
C ILE A 111 -24.81 12.38 3.91
N ALA A 112 -25.52 13.10 4.79
CA ALA A 112 -26.20 14.33 4.43
C ALA A 112 -25.24 15.47 4.03
N LEU A 113 -24.03 15.51 4.62
CA LEU A 113 -22.99 16.46 4.24
C LEU A 113 -22.37 16.10 2.88
N THR A 114 -22.00 14.84 2.68
CA THR A 114 -21.43 14.35 1.41
C THR A 114 -22.36 14.62 0.21
N VAL A 115 -23.68 14.50 0.39
CA VAL A 115 -24.68 14.81 -0.65
C VAL A 115 -24.67 16.29 -1.05
N LYS A 116 -24.33 17.21 -0.13
CA LYS A 116 -24.31 18.65 -0.42
C LYS A 116 -23.07 19.08 -1.20
N GLU A 117 -21.97 18.35 -1.06
CA GLU A 117 -20.66 18.71 -1.63
C GLU A 117 -20.46 18.14 -3.05
N GLU A 118 -21.19 17.09 -3.44
CA GLU A 118 -20.90 16.33 -4.67
C GLU A 118 -22.03 16.35 -5.71
N ASN A 119 -22.10 17.43 -6.50
CA ASN A 119 -22.98 17.50 -7.67
C ASN A 119 -22.45 16.77 -8.92
N SER A 120 -21.23 16.19 -8.87
CA SER A 120 -20.52 15.62 -10.04
C SER A 120 -20.14 14.12 -9.94
N SER A 121 -20.47 13.43 -8.84
CA SER A 121 -20.14 12.02 -8.65
C SER A 121 -21.13 11.08 -9.34
N LYS A 122 -20.67 9.92 -9.84
CA LYS A 122 -21.57 8.91 -10.43
C LYS A 122 -22.42 8.25 -9.32
N PRO A 123 -23.67 7.83 -9.61
CA PRO A 123 -24.56 7.24 -8.60
C PRO A 123 -23.96 6.05 -7.83
N GLN A 124 -23.23 5.16 -8.52
CA GLN A 124 -22.60 4.00 -7.87
C GLN A 124 -21.51 4.41 -6.87
N ASP A 125 -20.72 5.43 -7.19
CA ASP A 125 -19.66 5.94 -6.32
C ASP A 125 -20.26 6.50 -5.02
N ILE A 126 -21.41 7.17 -5.12
CA ILE A 126 -22.15 7.69 -3.96
C ILE A 126 -22.65 6.54 -3.07
N ILE A 127 -23.23 5.49 -3.66
CA ILE A 127 -23.68 4.30 -2.91
C ILE A 127 -22.50 3.63 -2.20
N CYS A 128 -21.36 3.45 -2.88
CA CYS A 128 -20.15 2.91 -2.28
C CYS A 128 -19.64 3.77 -1.12
N LYS A 129 -19.66 5.11 -1.25
CA LYS A 129 -19.31 6.04 -0.17
C LYS A 129 -20.23 5.88 1.04
N PHE A 130 -21.55 5.79 0.83
CA PHE A 130 -22.50 5.55 1.92
C PHE A 130 -22.23 4.23 2.62
N GLY A 131 -21.99 3.16 1.86
CA GLY A 131 -21.57 1.86 2.40
C GLY A 131 -20.34 1.98 3.30
N LYS A 132 -19.29 2.67 2.83
CA LYS A 132 -18.07 2.91 3.62
C LYS A 132 -18.31 3.73 4.88
N ILE A 133 -19.14 4.77 4.83
CA ILE A 133 -19.49 5.61 6.00
C ILE A 133 -20.23 4.78 7.04
N ILE A 134 -21.28 4.05 6.64
CA ILE A 134 -22.08 3.21 7.55
C ILE A 134 -21.21 2.12 8.17
N SER A 135 -20.43 1.42 7.33
CA SER A 135 -19.55 0.35 7.80
C SER A 135 -18.49 0.85 8.77
N THR A 136 -17.92 2.04 8.53
CA THR A 136 -16.96 2.65 9.46
C THR A 136 -17.57 2.90 10.84
N GLU A 137 -18.76 3.52 10.90
CA GLU A 137 -19.41 3.80 12.18
C GLU A 137 -19.89 2.51 12.88
N PHE A 138 -20.32 1.52 12.10
CA PHE A 138 -20.63 0.17 12.61
C PHE A 138 -19.40 -0.50 13.24
N SER A 139 -18.27 -0.56 12.51
CA SER A 139 -17.02 -1.14 13.03
C SER A 139 -16.55 -0.44 14.29
N LYS A 140 -16.60 0.90 14.33
CA LYS A 140 -16.28 1.67 15.54
C LYS A 140 -17.25 1.41 16.69
N ALA A 141 -18.50 1.05 16.39
CA ALA A 141 -19.55 0.79 17.38
C ALA A 141 -19.43 -0.59 18.01
N TYR A 142 -19.26 -1.62 17.17
CA TYR A 142 -19.49 -3.02 17.55
C TYR A 142 -18.26 -3.92 17.42
N LEU A 143 -17.28 -3.56 16.56
CA LEU A 143 -16.11 -4.40 16.32
C LEU A 143 -14.87 -3.91 17.06
N LEU A 144 -14.75 -2.60 17.25
CA LEU A 144 -13.59 -1.97 17.89
C LEU A 144 -13.93 -1.42 19.27
N ASP A 145 -13.08 -1.76 20.24
CA ASP A 145 -13.18 -1.21 21.59
C ASP A 145 -12.94 0.30 21.64
N ALA A 146 -13.50 0.94 22.66
CA ALA A 146 -13.30 2.36 22.95
C ALA A 146 -11.82 2.74 23.14
N LYS A 147 -10.97 1.79 23.58
CA LYS A 147 -9.53 2.00 23.76
C LYS A 147 -8.77 2.17 22.44
N TYR A 148 -9.28 1.66 21.31
CA TYR A 148 -8.67 1.82 19.99
C TYR A 148 -9.30 2.96 19.21
N THR A 149 -10.63 3.07 19.27
CA THR A 149 -11.36 4.11 18.53
C THR A 149 -11.05 5.51 19.01
N ARG A 150 -10.80 5.71 20.31
CA ARG A 150 -10.45 7.03 20.87
C ARG A 150 -9.09 7.52 20.35
N PRO A 151 -7.96 6.79 20.53
CA PRO A 151 -6.68 7.15 19.90
C PRO A 151 -6.77 7.41 18.39
N HIS A 152 -7.60 6.66 17.66
CA HIS A 152 -7.83 6.92 16.24
C HIS A 152 -8.58 8.23 15.95
N GLU A 153 -9.62 8.54 16.72
CA GLU A 153 -10.36 9.81 16.59
C GLU A 153 -9.54 11.01 17.07
N GLU A 154 -8.64 10.80 18.04
CA GLU A 154 -7.82 11.84 18.67
C GLU A 154 -6.48 12.09 17.95
N GLY A 155 -6.13 11.28 16.94
CA GLY A 155 -4.92 11.47 16.14
C GLY A 155 -3.65 10.81 16.70
N ASN A 156 -3.73 10.02 17.77
CA ASN A 156 -2.55 9.31 18.29
C ASN A 156 -2.13 8.14 17.38
N ILE A 157 -3.12 7.49 16.77
CA ILE A 157 -2.92 6.40 15.81
C ILE A 157 -3.86 6.57 14.62
N PHE A 158 -3.58 5.90 13.51
CA PHE A 158 -4.48 5.83 12.37
C PHE A 158 -4.70 4.37 11.96
N ILE A 159 -5.91 3.85 12.20
CA ILE A 159 -6.32 2.51 11.77
C ILE A 159 -6.84 2.61 10.33
N TYR A 160 -6.22 1.88 9.42
CA TYR A 160 -6.64 1.82 8.01
C TYR A 160 -7.88 0.93 7.86
N ASP A 161 -8.69 1.17 6.82
CA ASP A 161 -9.80 0.32 6.39
C ASP A 161 -10.77 -0.14 7.49
N ILE A 162 -11.08 0.77 8.42
CA ILE A 162 -12.09 0.49 9.47
C ILE A 162 -13.42 0.04 8.85
N ALA A 163 -13.77 0.55 7.66
CA ALA A 163 -14.95 0.14 6.91
C ALA A 163 -14.91 -1.34 6.49
N ASP A 164 -13.73 -1.91 6.24
CA ASP A 164 -13.61 -3.23 5.64
C ASP A 164 -13.52 -4.35 6.69
N LEU A 165 -13.37 -3.98 7.97
CA LEU A 165 -13.39 -4.92 9.10
C LEU A 165 -14.68 -5.77 9.16
N THR A 166 -15.82 -5.24 8.71
CA THR A 166 -17.10 -5.97 8.72
C THR A 166 -17.13 -7.10 7.70
N ILE A 167 -16.59 -6.82 6.51
CA ILE A 167 -16.57 -7.75 5.38
C ILE A 167 -15.39 -8.72 5.47
N GLY A 168 -14.30 -8.32 6.12
CA GLY A 168 -13.11 -9.15 6.35
C GLY A 168 -12.07 -9.04 5.24
N SER A 169 -12.10 -7.99 4.42
CA SER A 169 -11.09 -7.77 3.38
C SER A 169 -9.69 -7.61 3.96
N PHE A 170 -8.68 -7.89 3.14
CA PHE A 170 -7.27 -7.72 3.48
C PHE A 170 -6.72 -6.43 2.86
N TYR A 171 -5.63 -5.91 3.44
CA TYR A 171 -5.06 -4.63 3.01
C TYR A 171 -4.49 -4.72 1.59
N SER A 172 -3.52 -5.60 1.35
CA SER A 172 -2.90 -5.80 0.04
C SER A 172 -2.48 -7.26 -0.16
N SER A 173 -2.34 -7.69 -1.41
CA SER A 173 -1.99 -9.08 -1.73
C SER A 173 -1.04 -9.18 -2.90
N ASN A 174 0.01 -9.99 -2.74
CA ASN A 174 0.85 -10.45 -3.84
C ASN A 174 0.41 -11.86 -4.23
N LEU A 175 -0.21 -12.01 -5.41
CA LEU A 175 -0.88 -13.26 -5.78
C LEU A 175 0.10 -14.28 -6.38
N ASN A 176 -0.19 -15.55 -6.13
CA ASN A 176 0.39 -16.66 -6.87
C ASN A 176 -0.54 -17.09 -8.02
N LEU A 177 -0.19 -16.76 -9.26
CA LEU A 177 -0.93 -17.22 -10.45
C LEU A 177 -0.18 -18.28 -11.25
N SER A 178 0.87 -18.89 -10.70
CA SER A 178 1.64 -19.91 -11.40
C SER A 178 0.87 -21.23 -11.57
N TYR A 179 -0.24 -21.44 -10.87
CA TYR A 179 -1.06 -22.64 -11.02
C TYR A 179 -1.93 -22.62 -12.29
N ILE A 180 -2.12 -21.45 -12.91
CA ILE A 180 -2.88 -21.34 -14.16
C ILE A 180 -2.00 -21.90 -15.29
N GLU A 181 -2.45 -22.97 -15.91
CA GLU A 181 -1.71 -23.61 -16.99
C GLU A 181 -1.86 -22.82 -18.31
N PRO A 182 -0.79 -22.72 -19.12
CA PRO A 182 -0.86 -22.08 -20.43
C PRO A 182 -1.84 -22.77 -21.38
N ASP A 183 -2.85 -22.04 -21.82
CA ASP A 183 -3.77 -22.40 -22.90
C ASP A 183 -4.20 -21.13 -23.66
N GLU A 184 -5.05 -21.25 -24.68
CA GLU A 184 -5.53 -20.08 -25.43
C GLU A 184 -6.31 -19.04 -24.59
N SER A 185 -6.84 -19.45 -23.43
CA SER A 185 -7.60 -18.60 -22.50
C SER A 185 -6.73 -18.04 -21.37
N TYR A 186 -5.42 -18.32 -21.36
CA TYR A 186 -4.52 -18.03 -20.24
C TYR A 186 -4.62 -16.59 -19.72
N PHE A 187 -4.53 -15.60 -20.61
CA PHE A 187 -4.64 -14.19 -20.24
C PHE A 187 -6.04 -13.79 -19.79
N ASP A 188 -7.09 -14.39 -20.35
CA ASP A 188 -8.47 -14.14 -19.90
C ASP A 188 -8.68 -14.66 -18.48
N ASN A 189 -8.15 -15.85 -18.18
CA ASN A 189 -8.17 -16.42 -16.84
C ASN A 189 -7.37 -15.56 -15.85
N LEU A 190 -6.17 -15.08 -16.23
CA LEU A 190 -5.39 -14.15 -15.41
C LEU A 190 -6.14 -12.85 -15.10
N ILE A 191 -6.74 -12.23 -16.13
CA ILE A 191 -7.52 -11.00 -15.97
C ILE A 191 -8.70 -11.22 -15.02
N ASN A 192 -9.42 -12.32 -15.22
CA ASN A 192 -10.57 -12.65 -14.39
C ASN A 192 -10.16 -12.85 -12.92
N GLU A 193 -9.10 -13.62 -12.67
CA GLU A 193 -8.61 -13.90 -11.32
C GLU A 193 -8.14 -12.62 -10.61
N LEU A 194 -7.40 -11.76 -11.32
CA LEU A 194 -6.96 -10.46 -10.80
C LEU A 194 -8.14 -9.55 -10.43
N LYS A 195 -9.19 -9.52 -11.26
CA LYS A 195 -10.40 -8.73 -10.98
C LYS A 195 -11.18 -9.28 -9.79
N LEU A 196 -11.33 -10.59 -9.69
CA LEU A 196 -12.02 -11.21 -8.55
C LEU A 196 -11.27 -11.00 -7.24
N CYS A 197 -9.95 -11.22 -7.21
CA CYS A 197 -9.12 -10.94 -6.05
C CYS A 197 -9.17 -9.47 -5.62
N LYS A 198 -9.26 -8.55 -6.57
CA LYS A 198 -9.32 -7.11 -6.28
C LYS A 198 -10.59 -6.68 -5.56
N LEU A 199 -11.69 -7.42 -5.70
CA LEU A 199 -12.91 -7.19 -4.91
C LEU A 199 -12.77 -7.58 -3.43
N GLU A 200 -11.74 -8.35 -3.09
CA GLU A 200 -11.50 -8.93 -1.75
C GLU A 200 -10.32 -8.27 -1.02
N VAL A 201 -9.61 -7.36 -1.71
CA VAL A 201 -8.44 -6.64 -1.23
C VAL A 201 -8.71 -5.13 -1.32
N SER A 202 -8.53 -4.40 -0.22
CA SER A 202 -8.92 -2.98 -0.14
C SER A 202 -7.98 -2.03 -0.89
N HIS A 203 -6.67 -2.34 -0.92
CA HIS A 203 -5.66 -1.51 -1.56
C HIS A 203 -5.06 -2.18 -2.78
N GLU A 204 -3.89 -2.81 -2.69
CA GLU A 204 -3.12 -3.17 -3.87
C GLU A 204 -3.14 -4.68 -4.13
N VAL A 205 -3.33 -5.05 -5.39
CA VAL A 205 -3.10 -6.42 -5.89
C VAL A 205 -1.86 -6.41 -6.77
N SER A 206 -0.86 -7.21 -6.42
CA SER A 206 0.39 -7.31 -7.17
C SER A 206 0.59 -8.68 -7.82
N LEU A 207 1.22 -8.69 -9.00
CA LEU A 207 1.88 -9.88 -9.54
C LEU A 207 3.36 -9.64 -9.66
N SER A 208 4.10 -10.59 -9.12
CA SER A 208 5.55 -10.58 -9.12
C SER A 208 6.12 -11.28 -10.35
N ARG A 209 7.26 -10.79 -10.83
CA ARG A 209 8.10 -11.47 -11.84
C ARG A 209 7.31 -11.87 -13.10
N ILE A 210 6.56 -10.92 -13.66
CA ILE A 210 5.69 -11.20 -14.82
C ILE A 210 6.49 -11.63 -16.07
N ASP A 211 7.76 -11.24 -16.15
CA ASP A 211 8.74 -11.67 -17.15
C ASP A 211 9.03 -13.18 -17.06
N TYR A 212 8.98 -13.78 -15.88
CA TYR A 212 9.06 -15.24 -15.70
C TYR A 212 7.70 -15.91 -15.84
N LEU A 213 6.65 -15.34 -15.24
CA LEU A 213 5.29 -15.92 -15.26
C LEU A 213 4.79 -16.09 -16.70
N PHE A 214 4.88 -15.03 -17.51
CA PHE A 214 4.37 -15.07 -18.87
C PHE A 214 5.28 -15.81 -19.86
N SER A 215 6.53 -16.12 -19.48
CA SER A 215 7.43 -16.93 -20.32
C SER A 215 6.86 -18.33 -20.56
N ARG A 216 6.11 -18.89 -19.61
CA ARG A 216 5.42 -20.18 -19.78
C ARG A 216 4.41 -20.15 -20.93
N TYR A 217 3.61 -19.09 -20.99
CA TYR A 217 2.67 -18.90 -22.09
C TYR A 217 3.37 -18.63 -23.42
N PHE A 218 4.44 -17.83 -23.41
CA PHE A 218 5.22 -17.55 -24.60
C PHE A 218 5.78 -18.84 -25.23
N VAL A 219 6.37 -19.72 -24.42
CA VAL A 219 6.87 -21.02 -24.86
C VAL A 219 5.74 -21.92 -25.36
N TYR A 220 4.62 -22.01 -24.62
CA TYR A 220 3.44 -22.77 -25.05
C TYR A 220 2.94 -22.32 -26.43
N LYS A 221 2.76 -21.01 -26.60
CA LYS A 221 2.23 -20.43 -27.84
C LYS A 221 3.20 -20.64 -29.00
N PHE A 222 4.50 -20.41 -28.76
CA PHE A 222 5.54 -20.67 -29.75
C PHE A 222 5.54 -22.11 -30.24
N LYS A 223 5.49 -23.09 -29.33
CA LYS A 223 5.47 -24.51 -29.73
C LYS A 223 4.28 -24.85 -30.62
N LYS A 224 3.11 -24.30 -30.28
CA LYS A 224 1.89 -24.50 -31.06
C LYS A 224 1.98 -23.89 -32.46
N GLU A 225 2.45 -22.65 -32.56
CA GLU A 225 2.63 -21.98 -33.85
C GLU A 225 3.73 -22.66 -34.68
N PHE A 226 4.81 -23.13 -34.04
CA PHE A 226 5.88 -23.86 -34.71
C PHE A 226 5.39 -25.11 -35.42
N ILE A 227 4.61 -25.95 -34.73
CA ILE A 227 4.02 -27.14 -35.34
C ILE A 227 3.04 -26.76 -36.45
N ALA A 228 2.18 -25.76 -36.23
CA ALA A 228 1.19 -25.32 -37.22
C ALA A 228 1.86 -24.81 -38.51
N ASN A 229 2.86 -23.93 -38.38
CA ASN A 229 3.61 -23.37 -39.50
C ASN A 229 4.46 -24.43 -40.21
N LEU A 230 5.11 -25.32 -39.44
CA LEU A 230 5.87 -26.42 -40.02
C LEU A 230 4.99 -27.33 -40.86
N VAL A 231 3.83 -27.75 -40.35
CA VAL A 231 2.85 -28.56 -41.10
C VAL A 231 2.36 -27.83 -42.34
N LYS A 232 2.06 -26.53 -42.22
CA LYS A 232 1.62 -25.69 -43.33
C LYS A 232 2.68 -25.62 -44.44
N PHE A 233 3.93 -25.32 -44.10
CA PHE A 233 5.02 -25.18 -45.07
C PHE A 233 5.41 -26.52 -45.69
N LEU A 234 5.45 -27.60 -44.92
CA LEU A 234 5.66 -28.96 -45.46
C LEU A 234 4.53 -29.35 -46.42
N LYS A 235 3.28 -29.01 -46.12
CA LYS A 235 2.14 -29.28 -46.99
C LYS A 235 2.22 -28.50 -48.30
N LEU A 236 2.58 -27.21 -48.25
CA LEU A 236 2.74 -26.37 -49.44
C LEU A 236 3.86 -26.87 -50.37
N ASN A 237 4.91 -27.48 -49.81
CA ASN A 237 6.01 -28.07 -50.56
C ASN A 237 5.76 -29.54 -50.96
N GLY A 238 4.60 -30.13 -50.62
CA GLY A 238 4.30 -31.54 -50.91
C GLY A 238 5.14 -32.54 -50.11
N LEU A 239 5.74 -32.12 -48.99
CA LEU A 239 6.68 -32.90 -48.19
C LEU A 239 6.07 -33.48 -46.90
N LEU A 240 4.84 -33.10 -46.54
CA LEU A 240 4.23 -33.46 -45.25
C LEU A 240 4.16 -34.98 -45.00
N GLU A 241 3.84 -35.78 -46.01
CA GLU A 241 3.70 -37.24 -45.88
C GLU A 241 5.03 -37.95 -45.58
N TYR A 242 6.15 -37.30 -45.87
CA TYR A 242 7.49 -37.88 -45.67
C TYR A 242 8.10 -37.53 -44.31
N ILE A 243 7.43 -36.70 -43.52
CA ILE A 243 7.94 -36.18 -42.25
C ILE A 243 7.06 -36.66 -41.10
N ASN A 244 7.69 -37.23 -40.07
CA ASN A 244 6.99 -37.71 -38.88
C ASN A 244 6.72 -36.56 -37.89
N VAL A 245 5.58 -35.88 -38.04
CA VAL A 245 5.15 -34.76 -37.18
C VAL A 245 5.06 -35.15 -35.70
N LYS A 246 4.57 -36.36 -35.38
CA LYS A 246 4.47 -36.81 -33.98
C LYS A 246 5.83 -36.92 -33.29
N LYS A 247 6.86 -37.31 -34.03
CA LYS A 247 8.23 -37.35 -33.51
C LYS A 247 8.75 -35.94 -33.21
N ILE A 248 8.40 -34.97 -34.04
CA ILE A 248 8.77 -33.56 -33.86
C ILE A 248 8.06 -32.98 -32.62
N GLU A 249 6.77 -33.23 -32.48
CA GLU A 249 5.99 -32.84 -31.28
C GLU A 249 6.64 -33.39 -30.01
N PHE A 250 6.99 -34.67 -29.99
CA PHE A 250 7.65 -35.31 -28.84
C PHE A 250 9.04 -34.73 -28.50
N ILE A 251 9.82 -34.35 -29.51
CA ILE A 251 11.10 -33.66 -29.30
C ILE A 251 10.83 -32.28 -28.69
N LEU A 252 9.91 -31.53 -29.29
CA LEU A 252 9.59 -30.15 -28.91
C LEU A 252 8.96 -30.07 -27.51
N GLU A 253 8.17 -31.04 -27.08
CA GLU A 253 7.60 -31.10 -25.72
C GLU A 253 8.65 -31.02 -24.62
N LYS A 254 9.85 -31.57 -24.86
CA LYS A 254 10.95 -31.60 -23.88
C LYS A 254 11.66 -30.27 -23.70
N GLU A 255 11.57 -29.39 -24.69
CA GLU A 255 12.23 -28.08 -24.66
C GLU A 255 11.52 -27.15 -23.66
N LYS A 256 12.28 -26.39 -22.88
CA LYS A 256 11.72 -25.48 -21.86
C LYS A 256 11.71 -24.02 -22.29
N ASP A 257 12.39 -23.71 -23.37
CA ASP A 257 12.54 -22.38 -23.94
C ASP A 257 12.35 -22.44 -25.46
N THR A 258 12.37 -21.26 -26.08
CA THR A 258 12.26 -21.10 -27.52
C THR A 258 13.62 -21.04 -28.20
N SER A 259 14.72 -20.93 -27.45
CA SER A 259 16.06 -20.63 -27.95
C SER A 259 16.86 -21.90 -28.32
N PHE A 260 16.17 -22.93 -28.83
CA PHE A 260 16.80 -24.18 -29.24
C PHE A 260 17.36 -24.11 -30.67
N ASN A 261 18.39 -24.89 -30.94
CA ASN A 261 18.93 -25.05 -32.29
C ASN A 261 18.08 -26.04 -33.09
N ILE A 262 17.77 -25.74 -34.35
CA ILE A 262 16.98 -26.62 -35.24
C ILE A 262 17.61 -28.01 -35.41
N GLY A 263 18.92 -28.14 -35.19
CA GLY A 263 19.63 -29.42 -35.16
C GLY A 263 19.08 -30.44 -34.16
N ILE A 264 18.26 -30.05 -33.17
CA ILE A 264 17.53 -31.04 -32.34
C ILE A 264 16.58 -31.92 -33.18
N PHE A 265 16.16 -31.42 -34.34
CA PHE A 265 15.30 -32.11 -35.29
C PHE A 265 16.06 -32.82 -36.42
N GLU A 266 17.40 -32.92 -36.36
CA GLU A 266 18.21 -33.52 -37.43
C GLU A 266 17.72 -34.92 -37.81
N SER A 267 17.25 -35.70 -36.82
CA SER A 267 16.66 -37.03 -37.05
C SER A 267 15.32 -37.05 -37.80
N CYS A 268 14.79 -35.88 -38.16
CA CYS A 268 13.59 -35.65 -38.96
C CYS A 268 13.89 -34.81 -40.22
N ILE A 269 15.12 -34.29 -40.37
CA ILE A 269 15.54 -33.44 -41.47
C ILE A 269 16.33 -34.32 -42.45
N ASN A 270 15.76 -34.55 -43.63
CA ASN A 270 16.32 -35.49 -44.60
C ASN A 270 17.10 -34.80 -45.74
N ASN A 271 16.97 -33.47 -45.86
CA ASN A 271 17.66 -32.66 -46.87
C ASN A 271 17.64 -31.16 -46.47
N ASP A 272 18.37 -30.34 -47.23
CA ASP A 272 18.49 -28.90 -46.98
C ASP A 272 17.17 -28.13 -47.20
N VAL A 273 16.30 -28.60 -48.09
CA VAL A 273 14.98 -27.97 -48.31
C VAL A 273 14.13 -28.11 -47.04
N VAL A 274 14.10 -29.29 -46.43
CA VAL A 274 13.40 -29.53 -45.16
C VAL A 274 14.04 -28.70 -44.06
N ARG A 275 15.38 -28.60 -44.00
CA ARG A 275 16.07 -27.74 -43.04
C ARG A 275 15.61 -26.29 -43.16
N HIS A 276 15.57 -25.74 -44.37
CA HIS A 276 15.09 -24.37 -44.61
C HIS A 276 13.62 -24.19 -44.22
N ILE A 277 12.77 -25.19 -44.45
CA ILE A 277 11.37 -25.14 -43.99
C ILE A 277 11.29 -25.06 -42.45
N PHE A 278 12.13 -25.80 -41.73
CA PHE A 278 12.21 -25.70 -40.27
C PHE A 278 12.70 -24.31 -39.81
N GLU A 279 13.70 -23.75 -40.49
CA GLU A 279 14.22 -22.39 -40.22
C GLU A 279 13.14 -21.34 -40.44
N GLU A 280 12.43 -21.40 -41.58
CA GLU A 280 11.36 -20.47 -41.90
C GLU A 280 10.15 -20.63 -40.96
N ALA A 281 9.79 -21.87 -40.60
CA ALA A 281 8.75 -22.14 -39.61
C ALA A 281 9.12 -21.57 -38.24
N TYR A 282 10.38 -21.72 -37.82
CA TYR A 282 10.87 -21.19 -36.55
C TYR A 282 10.76 -19.66 -36.50
N GLU A 283 11.31 -18.97 -37.49
CA GLU A 283 11.29 -17.50 -37.55
C GLU A 283 9.86 -16.94 -37.64
N THR A 284 9.02 -17.52 -38.50
CA THR A 284 7.61 -17.12 -38.65
C THR A 284 6.85 -17.29 -37.33
N SER A 285 7.00 -18.45 -36.67
CA SER A 285 6.30 -18.75 -35.42
C SER A 285 6.74 -17.84 -34.28
N LEU A 286 8.02 -17.45 -34.27
CA LEU A 286 8.53 -16.52 -33.28
C LEU A 286 7.96 -15.11 -33.46
N LEU A 287 7.79 -14.65 -34.70
CA LEU A 287 7.13 -13.38 -35.02
C LEU A 287 5.65 -13.41 -34.59
N GLU A 288 4.91 -14.43 -34.99
CA GLU A 288 3.49 -14.59 -34.65
C GLU A 288 3.28 -14.68 -33.13
N THR A 289 4.17 -15.38 -32.41
CA THR A 289 4.13 -15.46 -30.95
C THR A 289 4.35 -14.10 -30.29
N LYS A 290 5.30 -13.30 -30.80
CA LYS A 290 5.53 -11.93 -30.30
C LYS A 290 4.31 -11.04 -30.52
N GLU A 291 3.67 -11.11 -31.68
CA GLU A 291 2.45 -10.35 -31.98
C GLU A 291 1.28 -10.76 -31.08
N ASN A 292 1.08 -12.07 -30.90
CA ASN A 292 0.07 -12.60 -29.98
C ASN A 292 0.32 -12.15 -28.54
N MET A 293 1.56 -12.20 -28.08
CA MET A 293 1.95 -11.75 -26.75
C MET A 293 1.70 -10.25 -26.55
N ASN A 294 1.98 -9.43 -27.56
CA ASN A 294 1.68 -8.00 -27.56
C ASN A 294 0.18 -7.73 -27.43
N PHE A 295 -0.64 -8.41 -28.24
CA PHE A 295 -2.09 -8.30 -28.14
C PHE A 295 -2.60 -8.65 -26.74
N ASN A 296 -2.11 -9.74 -26.16
CA ASN A 296 -2.55 -10.24 -24.86
C ASN A 296 -2.09 -9.37 -23.68
N ILE A 297 -0.85 -8.88 -23.66
CA ILE A 297 -0.41 -7.92 -22.63
C ILE A 297 -1.19 -6.62 -22.73
N ARG A 298 -1.40 -6.07 -23.93
CA ARG A 298 -2.25 -4.88 -24.11
C ARG A 298 -3.66 -5.10 -23.59
N LYS A 299 -4.25 -6.27 -23.88
CA LYS A 299 -5.57 -6.66 -23.39
C LYS A 299 -5.61 -6.74 -21.86
N LEU A 300 -4.58 -7.32 -21.23
CA LEU A 300 -4.41 -7.37 -19.77
C LEU A 300 -4.38 -5.95 -19.18
N LEU A 301 -3.45 -5.11 -19.62
CA LEU A 301 -3.28 -3.75 -19.10
C LEU A 301 -4.55 -2.90 -19.26
N LYS A 302 -5.17 -2.93 -20.45
CA LYS A 302 -6.42 -2.21 -20.72
C LYS A 302 -7.55 -2.59 -19.77
N ASN A 303 -7.63 -3.87 -19.39
CA ASN A 303 -8.67 -4.36 -18.50
C ASN A 303 -8.46 -3.98 -17.03
N LEU A 304 -7.25 -3.57 -16.66
CA LEU A 304 -6.83 -3.32 -15.28
C LEU A 304 -6.53 -1.84 -15.00
N ASP A 305 -6.41 -0.97 -16.02
CA ASP A 305 -6.04 0.46 -15.92
C ASP A 305 -7.06 1.35 -15.18
N ASN A 306 -8.08 0.78 -14.53
CA ASN A 306 -9.04 1.54 -13.72
C ASN A 306 -8.77 1.43 -12.21
N GLU A 307 -7.96 0.46 -11.78
CA GLU A 307 -7.75 0.13 -10.37
C GLU A 307 -6.26 -0.01 -10.04
N CYS A 308 -5.94 -0.01 -8.74
CA CYS A 308 -4.57 -0.12 -8.26
C CYS A 308 -4.05 -1.56 -8.36
N TYR A 309 -3.34 -1.83 -9.45
CA TYR A 309 -2.57 -3.06 -9.70
C TYR A 309 -1.09 -2.74 -9.85
N THR A 310 -0.24 -3.66 -9.39
CA THR A 310 1.21 -3.53 -9.50
C THR A 310 1.85 -4.76 -10.11
N PHE A 311 2.76 -4.53 -11.06
CA PHE A 311 3.52 -5.61 -11.68
C PHE A 311 5.01 -5.43 -11.43
N SER A 312 5.71 -6.49 -10.98
CA SER A 312 7.16 -6.48 -10.84
C SER A 312 7.87 -7.28 -11.94
N LEU A 313 8.99 -6.77 -12.45
CA LEU A 313 9.82 -7.42 -13.48
C LEU A 313 11.25 -6.85 -13.52
N GLY A 314 12.13 -7.45 -14.33
CA GLY A 314 13.41 -6.84 -14.74
C GLY A 314 14.64 -7.71 -14.50
N THR A 315 14.49 -8.81 -13.78
CA THR A 315 15.59 -9.75 -13.45
C THR A 315 15.74 -10.88 -14.45
N SER A 316 14.74 -11.17 -15.31
CA SER A 316 14.85 -12.25 -16.29
C SER A 316 15.89 -11.96 -17.37
N THR A 317 16.86 -12.86 -17.50
CA THR A 317 17.90 -12.82 -18.55
C THR A 317 17.60 -13.76 -19.72
N THR A 318 16.48 -14.50 -19.67
CA THR A 318 16.07 -15.39 -20.78
C THR A 318 15.63 -14.58 -21.98
N TYR A 319 15.69 -15.19 -23.16
CA TYR A 319 15.27 -14.54 -24.40
C TYR A 319 13.78 -14.13 -24.35
N GLU A 320 12.92 -15.02 -23.86
CA GLU A 320 11.48 -14.81 -23.71
C GLU A 320 11.19 -13.70 -22.70
N GLY A 321 11.77 -13.77 -21.49
CA GLY A 321 11.50 -12.80 -20.43
C GLY A 321 11.92 -11.38 -20.82
N ARG A 322 13.00 -11.23 -21.58
CA ARG A 322 13.43 -9.94 -22.14
C ARG A 322 12.47 -9.43 -23.21
N ILE A 323 11.99 -10.28 -24.12
CA ILE A 323 10.98 -9.90 -25.12
C ILE A 323 9.69 -9.46 -24.43
N ILE A 324 9.24 -10.23 -23.46
CA ILE A 324 8.03 -9.95 -22.66
C ILE A 324 8.17 -8.60 -21.96
N SER A 325 9.31 -8.33 -21.32
CA SER A 325 9.58 -7.05 -20.68
C SER A 325 9.54 -5.88 -21.66
N LYS A 326 10.07 -6.05 -22.88
CA LYS A 326 9.99 -5.03 -23.95
C LYS A 326 8.56 -4.77 -24.38
N ILE A 327 7.81 -5.83 -24.69
CA ILE A 327 6.40 -5.75 -25.09
C ILE A 327 5.56 -5.08 -24.00
N TYR A 328 5.80 -5.46 -22.74
CA TYR A 328 5.13 -4.88 -21.58
C TYR A 328 5.40 -3.38 -21.47
N PHE A 329 6.65 -2.95 -21.52
CA PHE A 329 6.98 -1.52 -21.46
C PHE A 329 6.43 -0.73 -22.65
N ASP A 330 6.49 -1.27 -23.85
CA ASP A 330 5.96 -0.61 -25.04
C ASP A 330 4.44 -0.44 -24.93
N SER A 331 3.75 -1.45 -24.38
CA SER A 331 2.30 -1.41 -24.12
C SER A 331 1.91 -0.49 -22.96
N LEU A 332 2.70 -0.49 -21.88
CA LEU A 332 2.46 0.30 -20.67
C LEU A 332 2.49 1.82 -20.96
N SER A 333 3.18 2.25 -22.01
CA SER A 333 3.20 3.66 -22.43
C SER A 333 1.80 4.27 -22.70
N GLU A 334 0.79 3.42 -22.95
CA GLU A 334 -0.60 3.80 -23.21
C GLU A 334 -1.46 3.85 -21.94
N PHE A 335 -1.02 3.29 -20.82
CA PHE A 335 -1.80 3.08 -19.59
C PHE A 335 -1.15 3.77 -18.39
N LYS A 336 -1.90 4.60 -17.66
CA LYS A 336 -1.32 5.50 -16.65
C LYS A 336 -1.54 5.05 -15.21
N ASN A 337 -2.51 4.19 -14.95
CA ASN A 337 -2.92 3.81 -13.59
C ASN A 337 -2.34 2.46 -13.15
N ILE A 338 -1.64 1.76 -14.05
CA ILE A 338 -0.86 0.58 -13.71
C ILE A 338 0.47 0.99 -13.08
N ASN A 339 0.74 0.49 -11.89
CA ASN A 339 2.02 0.67 -11.22
C ASN A 339 2.98 -0.45 -11.65
N THR A 340 4.26 -0.10 -11.83
CA THR A 340 5.28 -1.09 -12.15
C THR A 340 6.46 -0.94 -11.22
N ILE A 341 6.97 -2.07 -10.71
CA ILE A 341 8.22 -2.13 -9.96
C ILE A 341 9.28 -2.76 -10.85
N PHE A 342 10.22 -1.95 -11.33
CA PHE A 342 11.40 -2.43 -12.03
C PHE A 342 12.46 -2.83 -11.01
N LYS A 343 12.80 -4.12 -10.99
CA LYS A 343 13.83 -4.70 -10.12
C LYS A 343 15.22 -4.42 -10.69
N VAL A 344 15.99 -3.63 -9.98
CA VAL A 344 17.36 -3.24 -10.32
C VAL A 344 18.34 -4.21 -9.67
N ARG A 345 19.17 -4.86 -10.49
CA ARG A 345 20.24 -5.76 -10.02
C ARG A 345 21.53 -5.48 -10.79
N PRO A 346 22.62 -5.09 -10.10
CA PRO A 346 23.95 -4.98 -10.72
C PRO A 346 24.38 -6.28 -11.39
N GLY A 347 24.91 -6.20 -12.62
CA GLY A 347 25.26 -7.39 -13.42
C GLY A 347 24.10 -7.90 -14.28
N ILE A 348 22.88 -7.41 -14.08
CA ILE A 348 21.72 -7.72 -14.93
C ILE A 348 21.24 -6.49 -15.70
N ASN A 349 21.01 -5.35 -15.05
CA ASN A 349 20.40 -4.19 -15.72
C ASN A 349 20.94 -2.81 -15.33
N LEU A 350 21.90 -2.70 -14.41
CA LEU A 350 22.33 -1.40 -13.88
C LEU A 350 23.47 -0.75 -14.70
N ASN A 351 24.44 -1.55 -15.13
CA ASN A 351 25.63 -1.05 -15.83
C ASN A 351 25.46 -1.14 -17.35
N SER A 352 26.19 -0.31 -18.09
CA SER A 352 26.07 -0.21 -19.55
C SER A 352 26.40 -1.49 -20.31
N ASN A 353 27.18 -2.39 -19.71
CA ASN A 353 27.55 -3.70 -20.22
C ASN A 353 26.61 -4.82 -19.75
N ASP A 354 25.66 -4.53 -18.85
CA ASP A 354 24.73 -5.53 -18.35
C ASP A 354 23.69 -5.90 -19.42
N ILE A 355 23.28 -7.17 -19.45
CA ILE A 355 22.43 -7.74 -20.49
C ILE A 355 21.11 -6.98 -20.69
N ASN A 356 20.46 -6.54 -19.61
CA ASN A 356 19.17 -5.85 -19.58
C ASN A 356 19.29 -4.34 -19.36
N TYR A 357 20.47 -3.75 -19.61
CA TYR A 357 20.64 -2.29 -19.52
C TYR A 357 19.68 -1.52 -20.45
N ASP A 358 19.31 -2.13 -21.58
CA ASP A 358 18.29 -1.61 -22.50
C ASP A 358 16.90 -1.51 -21.84
N LEU A 359 16.56 -2.43 -20.94
CA LEU A 359 15.29 -2.38 -20.18
C LEU A 359 15.31 -1.28 -19.11
N LEU A 360 16.45 -1.04 -18.44
CA LEU A 360 16.61 0.10 -17.54
C LEU A 360 16.44 1.42 -18.30
N LYS A 361 16.98 1.52 -19.52
CA LYS A 361 16.78 2.69 -20.38
C LYS A 361 15.30 2.94 -20.66
N LYS A 362 14.58 1.90 -21.10
CA LYS A 362 13.14 1.98 -21.37
C LYS A 362 12.33 2.38 -20.13
N SER A 363 12.66 1.84 -18.94
CA SER A 363 11.94 2.20 -17.72
C SER A 363 12.12 3.66 -17.33
N ILE A 364 13.32 4.22 -17.50
CA ILE A 364 13.60 5.66 -17.31
C ILE A 364 12.83 6.52 -18.33
N ASP A 365 12.73 6.08 -19.59
CA ASP A 365 11.93 6.80 -20.59
C ASP A 365 10.43 6.81 -20.25
N LEU A 366 9.89 5.70 -19.75
CA LEU A 366 8.50 5.64 -19.26
C LEU A 366 8.26 6.57 -18.06
N VAL A 367 9.20 6.63 -17.11
CA VAL A 367 9.19 7.61 -16.02
C VAL A 367 9.14 9.04 -16.57
N LYS A 368 9.93 9.35 -17.61
CA LYS A 368 9.90 10.65 -18.31
C LYS A 368 8.61 10.86 -19.11
N MET A 369 7.86 9.82 -19.47
CA MET A 369 6.51 9.96 -20.02
C MET A 369 5.45 10.18 -18.93
N GLY A 370 5.84 10.06 -17.66
CA GLY A 370 4.97 10.18 -16.50
C GLY A 370 4.22 8.89 -16.16
N ILE A 371 4.70 7.74 -16.62
CA ILE A 371 4.23 6.42 -16.17
C ILE A 371 4.84 6.13 -14.79
N ASN A 372 4.08 5.50 -13.90
CA ASN A 372 4.52 5.22 -12.54
C ASN A 372 5.41 3.96 -12.50
N ILE A 373 6.73 4.16 -12.60
CA ILE A 373 7.72 3.11 -12.39
C ILE A 373 8.47 3.38 -11.08
N LEU A 374 8.48 2.39 -10.20
CA LEU A 374 9.30 2.35 -9.01
C LEU A 374 10.52 1.45 -9.27
N PHE A 375 11.64 1.76 -8.62
CA PHE A 375 12.87 1.00 -8.71
C PHE A 375 13.11 0.29 -7.38
N SER A 376 13.07 -1.04 -7.40
CA SER A 376 13.42 -1.87 -6.25
C SER A 376 14.85 -2.39 -6.43
N PHE A 377 15.74 -2.06 -5.50
CA PHE A 377 17.14 -2.44 -5.58
C PHE A 377 17.34 -3.77 -4.84
N LEU A 378 17.80 -4.77 -5.57
CA LEU A 378 18.02 -6.11 -5.04
C LEU A 378 19.48 -6.26 -4.58
N ASP A 379 19.66 -6.77 -3.37
CA ASP A 379 20.98 -7.16 -2.89
C ASP A 379 21.51 -8.36 -3.68
N ASN A 380 22.81 -8.32 -4.03
CA ASN A 380 23.51 -9.39 -4.76
C ASN A 380 23.59 -10.73 -3.98
N ASN A 381 23.16 -10.77 -2.72
CA ASN A 381 23.32 -11.92 -1.81
C ASN A 381 22.15 -12.92 -1.83
N SER A 382 21.06 -12.66 -2.56
CA SER A 382 19.94 -13.61 -2.69
C SER A 382 20.30 -14.74 -3.67
N LYS A 383 20.43 -15.97 -3.16
CA LYS A 383 20.86 -17.16 -3.94
C LYS A 383 19.72 -17.83 -4.71
N LYS A 384 18.47 -17.44 -4.49
CA LYS A 384 17.28 -18.03 -5.13
C LYS A 384 16.27 -16.99 -5.59
N ASP A 385 15.80 -17.20 -6.80
CA ASP A 385 14.81 -16.44 -7.55
C ASP A 385 13.44 -16.26 -6.83
N GLU A 386 12.98 -17.25 -6.06
CA GLU A 386 11.69 -17.22 -5.33
C GLU A 386 11.78 -16.56 -3.94
N GLU A 387 13.00 -16.31 -3.47
CA GLU A 387 13.30 -15.60 -2.21
C GLU A 387 13.68 -14.15 -2.50
N GLU A 388 13.13 -13.58 -3.57
CA GLU A 388 13.28 -12.16 -3.88
C GLU A 388 12.28 -11.32 -3.08
N ILE A 389 12.77 -10.23 -2.52
CA ILE A 389 11.95 -9.23 -1.81
C ILE A 389 10.95 -8.62 -2.80
N GLU A 390 9.70 -8.50 -2.38
CA GLU A 390 8.65 -7.79 -3.12
C GLU A 390 8.17 -6.56 -2.36
N TYR A 391 7.70 -5.59 -3.12
CA TYR A 391 7.12 -4.35 -2.62
C TYR A 391 5.78 -4.10 -3.28
N PHE A 392 4.95 -3.31 -2.62
CA PHE A 392 3.79 -2.64 -3.20
C PHE A 392 4.18 -1.22 -3.64
N ALA A 393 3.42 -0.64 -4.56
CA ALA A 393 3.64 0.72 -5.04
C ALA A 393 3.42 1.78 -3.97
N SER A 394 2.65 1.46 -2.92
CA SER A 394 2.49 2.25 -1.70
C SER A 394 3.70 2.22 -0.76
N GLY A 395 4.67 1.33 -1.00
CA GLY A 395 5.97 1.31 -0.31
C GLY A 395 6.15 0.18 0.70
N GLU A 396 5.09 -0.57 1.00
CA GLU A 396 5.15 -1.71 1.91
C GLU A 396 5.92 -2.86 1.28
N ARG A 397 6.58 -3.63 2.13
CA ARG A 397 7.48 -4.73 1.77
C ARG A 397 6.94 -6.06 2.30
N ILE A 398 7.09 -7.12 1.52
CA ILE A 398 6.86 -8.50 1.96
C ILE A 398 8.15 -9.30 1.74
N TYR A 399 8.65 -9.93 2.81
CA TYR A 399 9.78 -10.87 2.72
C TYR A 399 9.83 -11.88 3.86
N GLU A 400 10.15 -11.46 5.09
CA GLU A 400 10.35 -12.37 6.20
C GLU A 400 9.02 -13.06 6.58
N ASN A 401 9.07 -14.36 6.85
CA ASN A 401 7.91 -15.12 7.30
C ASN A 401 8.28 -16.03 8.47
N LYS A 402 7.83 -15.70 9.67
CA LYS A 402 7.98 -16.51 10.89
C LYS A 402 7.06 -17.74 10.89
N SER A 403 6.01 -17.74 10.08
CA SER A 403 5.05 -18.84 9.97
C SER A 403 5.51 -19.98 9.05
N SER A 404 6.59 -19.76 8.28
CA SER A 404 7.19 -20.73 7.36
C SER A 404 8.71 -20.80 7.56
N GLN A 405 9.34 -21.90 7.14
CA GLN A 405 10.80 -22.01 7.09
C GLN A 405 11.39 -21.40 5.81
N LYS A 406 10.56 -21.06 4.83
CA LYS A 406 10.96 -20.42 3.57
C LYS A 406 10.48 -18.98 3.51
N ASN A 407 11.34 -18.10 2.98
CA ASN A 407 10.99 -16.71 2.68
C ASN A 407 10.37 -16.63 1.28
N GLU A 408 9.17 -17.18 1.10
CA GLU A 408 8.39 -17.03 -0.12
C GLU A 408 7.60 -15.72 -0.06
N THR A 409 7.64 -14.91 -1.13
CA THR A 409 6.93 -13.61 -1.21
C THR A 409 5.67 -13.64 -2.05
N VAL A 410 5.65 -14.50 -3.07
CA VAL A 410 4.49 -14.77 -3.93
C VAL A 410 3.42 -15.50 -3.12
N GLY A 411 2.16 -15.07 -3.21
CA GLY A 411 1.04 -15.64 -2.46
C GLY A 411 0.92 -15.14 -1.01
N ARG A 412 1.50 -13.98 -0.67
CA ARG A 412 1.45 -13.39 0.67
C ARG A 412 0.62 -12.10 0.71
N LEU A 413 0.14 -11.79 1.91
CA LEU A 413 -0.77 -10.68 2.20
C LEU A 413 -0.12 -9.67 3.14
N ILE A 414 -0.56 -8.42 3.03
CA ILE A 414 -0.63 -7.51 4.18
C ILE A 414 -2.02 -7.67 4.76
N VAL A 415 -2.11 -8.22 5.96
CA VAL A 415 -3.39 -8.53 6.59
C VAL A 415 -4.09 -7.26 7.05
N SER A 416 -3.34 -6.39 7.74
CA SER A 416 -3.80 -5.09 8.22
C SER A 416 -2.61 -4.21 8.57
N LYS A 417 -2.87 -2.90 8.70
CA LYS A 417 -1.88 -1.88 9.01
C LYS A 417 -2.48 -0.80 9.90
N THR A 418 -1.67 -0.24 10.78
CA THR A 418 -2.02 0.91 11.62
C THR A 418 -0.80 1.81 11.79
N SER A 419 -0.98 3.12 11.60
CA SER A 419 0.08 4.11 11.78
C SER A 419 0.07 4.73 13.18
N ILE A 420 1.25 5.07 13.70
CA ILE A 420 1.49 5.82 14.94
C ILE A 420 1.96 7.23 14.57
N ASP A 421 1.38 8.24 15.21
CA ASP A 421 1.84 9.63 15.14
C ASP A 421 3.00 9.84 16.13
N LEU A 422 4.24 9.81 15.64
CA LEU A 422 5.40 10.04 16.51
C LEU A 422 5.52 11.49 17.00
N PRO A 423 5.28 12.54 16.16
CA PRO A 423 5.23 13.93 16.62
C PRO A 423 4.29 14.15 17.78
N ARG A 424 3.09 13.54 17.74
CA ARG A 424 2.11 13.64 18.84
C ARG A 424 2.70 13.20 20.19
N ILE A 425 3.40 12.07 20.21
CA ILE A 425 4.04 11.53 21.42
C ILE A 425 5.17 12.46 21.87
N ALA A 426 5.97 12.99 20.95
CA ALA A 426 7.01 13.95 21.27
C ALA A 426 6.44 15.27 21.84
N LEU A 427 5.35 15.79 21.28
CA LEU A 427 4.67 17.01 21.75
C LEU A 427 4.06 16.81 23.14
N ASN A 428 3.47 15.65 23.44
CA ASN A 428 3.01 15.29 24.79
C ASN A 428 4.14 15.32 25.84
N ASN A 429 5.37 15.03 25.41
CA ASN A 429 6.54 14.89 26.26
C ASN A 429 7.56 16.02 26.09
N ALA A 430 7.17 17.13 25.44
CA ALA A 430 8.09 18.22 25.10
C ALA A 430 8.77 18.86 26.33
N GLU A 431 8.05 18.92 27.46
CA GLU A 431 8.57 19.42 28.75
C GLU A 431 9.05 18.30 29.69
N ALA A 432 8.94 17.05 29.27
CA ALA A 432 9.27 15.87 30.06
C ALA A 432 10.69 15.36 29.75
N SER A 433 10.99 14.14 30.21
CA SER A 433 12.27 13.47 29.91
C SER A 433 12.13 12.52 28.71
N LEU A 434 13.25 12.25 28.03
CA LEU A 434 13.32 11.23 26.97
C LEU A 434 12.82 9.85 27.44
N LYS A 435 12.94 9.54 28.73
CA LYS A 435 12.38 8.34 29.35
C LYS A 435 10.85 8.30 29.24
N SER A 436 10.17 9.41 29.54
CA SER A 436 8.71 9.53 29.46
C SER A 436 8.21 9.31 28.04
N PHE A 437 8.92 9.86 27.05
CA PHE A 437 8.64 9.61 25.62
C PHE A 437 8.69 8.11 25.28
N TYR A 438 9.73 7.40 25.72
CA TYR A 438 9.85 5.96 25.44
C TYR A 438 8.86 5.09 26.21
N GLU A 439 8.39 5.53 27.38
CA GLU A 439 7.31 4.88 28.11
C GLU A 439 5.98 5.02 27.35
N GLU A 440 5.61 6.23 26.92
CA GLU A 440 4.40 6.45 26.12
C GLU A 440 4.48 5.75 24.76
N LEU A 441 5.65 5.76 24.10
CA LEU A 441 5.86 5.05 22.83
C LEU A 441 5.61 3.54 22.97
N ASP A 442 6.10 2.92 24.05
CA ASP A 442 5.87 1.50 24.31
C ASP A 442 4.41 1.19 24.61
N GLU A 443 3.71 2.08 25.33
CA GLU A 443 2.28 1.95 25.58
C GLU A 443 1.48 2.00 24.27
N VAL A 444 1.79 2.96 23.39
CA VAL A 444 1.14 3.10 22.08
C VAL A 444 1.47 1.91 21.18
N MET A 445 2.72 1.41 21.19
CA MET A 445 3.10 0.20 20.46
C MET A 445 2.29 -1.02 20.90
N ASN A 446 2.15 -1.23 22.21
CA ASN A 446 1.31 -2.31 22.75
C ASN A 446 -0.17 -2.13 22.40
N LEU A 447 -0.67 -0.89 22.39
CA LEU A 447 -2.03 -0.60 21.95
C LEU A 447 -2.23 -0.99 20.48
N VAL A 448 -1.31 -0.60 19.59
CA VAL A 448 -1.38 -0.91 18.15
C VAL A 448 -1.24 -2.41 17.91
N LYS A 449 -0.31 -3.10 18.58
CA LYS A 449 -0.21 -4.57 18.56
C LYS A 449 -1.56 -5.22 18.85
N ASN A 450 -2.18 -4.84 19.96
CA ASN A 450 -3.45 -5.44 20.39
C ASN A 450 -4.60 -5.10 19.43
N GLN A 451 -4.58 -3.93 18.80
CA GLN A 451 -5.54 -3.55 17.77
C GLN A 451 -5.37 -4.38 16.48
N LEU A 452 -4.14 -4.59 16.03
CA LEU A 452 -3.83 -5.42 14.87
C LEU A 452 -4.18 -6.89 15.13
N LEU A 453 -3.92 -7.40 16.33
CA LEU A 453 -4.36 -8.74 16.76
C LEU A 453 -5.88 -8.86 16.74
N LEU A 454 -6.62 -7.87 17.25
CA LEU A 454 -8.09 -7.88 17.18
C LEU A 454 -8.57 -7.95 15.73
N THR A 455 -7.95 -7.18 14.84
CA THR A 455 -8.27 -7.18 13.40
C THR A 455 -7.99 -8.54 12.78
N PHE A 456 -6.81 -9.11 13.05
CA PHE A 456 -6.44 -10.46 12.64
C PHE A 456 -7.46 -11.49 13.12
N GLU A 457 -7.88 -11.44 14.39
CA GLU A 457 -8.88 -12.36 14.93
C GLU A 457 -10.24 -12.22 14.23
N ILE A 458 -10.68 -11.00 13.93
CA ILE A 458 -11.93 -10.74 13.19
C ILE A 458 -11.86 -11.36 11.78
N GLN A 459 -10.81 -11.07 11.01
CA GLN A 459 -10.62 -11.61 9.66
C GLN A 459 -10.45 -13.14 9.68
N SER A 460 -9.76 -13.67 10.70
CA SER A 460 -9.50 -15.11 10.84
C SER A 460 -10.74 -15.97 11.07
N LYS A 461 -11.86 -15.36 11.46
CA LYS A 461 -13.16 -16.05 11.63
C LYS A 461 -13.82 -16.38 10.30
N LYS A 462 -13.42 -15.72 9.21
CA LYS A 462 -13.92 -15.99 7.86
C LYS A 462 -13.45 -17.37 7.36
N THR A 463 -14.20 -17.95 6.45
CA THR A 463 -13.86 -19.20 5.75
C THR A 463 -13.57 -18.90 4.28
N LYS A 464 -13.06 -19.89 3.55
CA LYS A 464 -12.83 -19.77 2.10
C LYS A 464 -14.09 -19.37 1.32
N GLU A 465 -15.28 -19.81 1.75
CA GLU A 465 -16.56 -19.49 1.09
C GLU A 465 -16.96 -18.01 1.20
N ASN A 466 -16.33 -17.23 2.09
CA ASN A 466 -16.54 -15.79 2.14
C ASN A 466 -15.82 -15.04 1.01
N TYR A 467 -15.00 -15.73 0.23
CA TYR A 467 -14.15 -15.17 -0.82
C TYR A 467 -14.41 -15.95 -2.12
N ASN A 468 -14.48 -15.24 -3.24
CA ASN A 468 -14.65 -15.84 -4.56
C ASN A 468 -13.34 -16.45 -5.06
N SER A 469 -12.21 -15.75 -4.88
CA SER A 469 -10.97 -16.05 -5.60
C SER A 469 -9.72 -16.03 -4.73
N LEU A 470 -9.56 -15.12 -3.76
CA LEU A 470 -8.29 -14.95 -3.05
C LEU A 470 -7.77 -16.23 -2.36
N PHE A 471 -8.65 -17.15 -1.93
CA PHE A 471 -8.29 -18.43 -1.33
C PHE A 471 -8.38 -19.64 -2.30
N ASN A 472 -8.42 -19.39 -3.61
CA ASN A 472 -8.37 -20.39 -4.67
C ASN A 472 -6.97 -20.43 -5.29
N ASN A 473 -6.00 -21.07 -4.62
CA ASN A 473 -4.63 -21.26 -5.10
C ASN A 473 -3.77 -19.99 -5.23
N ASN A 474 -4.34 -18.81 -4.97
CA ASN A 474 -3.65 -17.52 -5.05
C ASN A 474 -2.70 -17.20 -3.88
N LEU A 475 -2.74 -17.97 -2.79
CA LEU A 475 -1.95 -17.73 -1.57
C LEU A 475 -1.10 -18.94 -1.20
N ILE A 476 -0.05 -18.71 -0.42
CA ILE A 476 0.83 -19.80 0.04
C ILE A 476 0.15 -20.73 1.05
N ASP A 477 0.62 -21.98 1.12
CA ASP A 477 0.09 -23.07 1.98
C ASP A 477 -1.38 -23.44 1.75
N ILE A 478 -2.01 -22.95 0.68
CA ILE A 478 -3.43 -23.18 0.38
C ILE A 478 -3.75 -24.63 -0.03
N GLU A 479 -2.77 -25.38 -0.56
CA GLU A 479 -2.93 -26.79 -0.93
C GLU A 479 -3.33 -27.68 0.27
N LYS A 480 -3.03 -27.23 1.50
CA LYS A 480 -3.37 -27.91 2.75
C LYS A 480 -4.73 -27.47 3.31
N PHE A 481 -5.51 -26.70 2.54
CA PHE A 481 -6.70 -25.99 3.01
C PHE A 481 -8.00 -26.54 2.42
N GLU A 482 -8.68 -27.38 3.20
CA GLU A 482 -10.01 -27.88 2.82
C GLU A 482 -11.07 -26.76 2.87
N THR A 483 -12.10 -26.91 2.04
CA THR A 483 -13.34 -26.12 2.09
C THR A 483 -13.98 -26.22 3.48
N ASN A 484 -14.49 -25.10 4.02
CA ASN A 484 -14.99 -24.88 5.39
C ASN A 484 -13.97 -24.59 6.50
N ASN A 485 -12.67 -24.69 6.24
CA ASN A 485 -11.69 -24.25 7.23
C ASN A 485 -11.67 -22.72 7.36
N LYS A 486 -11.32 -22.25 8.57
CA LYS A 486 -11.08 -20.83 8.85
C LYS A 486 -9.80 -20.36 8.18
N VAL A 487 -9.83 -19.17 7.56
CA VAL A 487 -8.69 -18.63 6.79
C VAL A 487 -7.46 -18.34 7.65
N ARG A 488 -7.59 -18.37 9.00
CA ARG A 488 -6.49 -18.21 9.98
C ARG A 488 -5.20 -18.93 9.60
N LYS A 489 -5.29 -20.19 9.17
CA LYS A 489 -4.13 -21.04 8.85
C LYS A 489 -3.31 -20.52 7.67
N ILE A 490 -3.94 -19.75 6.79
CA ILE A 490 -3.33 -19.15 5.60
C ILE A 490 -2.87 -17.73 5.92
N ILE A 491 -3.75 -16.90 6.49
CA ILE A 491 -3.44 -15.47 6.71
C ILE A 491 -2.35 -15.22 7.76
N LYS A 492 -2.03 -16.20 8.62
CA LYS A 492 -0.85 -16.14 9.51
C LYS A 492 0.47 -15.96 8.75
N ASN A 493 0.49 -16.29 7.45
CA ASN A 493 1.64 -16.06 6.59
C ASN A 493 1.73 -14.60 6.14
N GLY A 494 0.66 -13.81 6.22
CA GLY A 494 0.70 -12.39 5.91
C GLY A 494 1.37 -11.55 7.02
N THR A 495 1.55 -10.26 6.75
CA THR A 495 2.14 -9.29 7.68
C THR A 495 1.08 -8.44 8.39
N LEU A 496 1.41 -8.01 9.61
CA LEU A 496 0.70 -7.00 10.38
C LEU A 496 1.63 -5.79 10.51
N ASN A 497 1.32 -4.73 9.78
CA ASN A 497 2.24 -3.60 9.64
C ASN A 497 1.96 -2.56 10.74
N ILE A 498 3.00 -2.25 11.51
CA ILE A 498 3.03 -1.09 12.39
C ILE A 498 3.78 0.01 11.66
N ASP A 499 3.07 1.07 11.32
CA ASP A 499 3.63 2.18 10.57
C ASP A 499 3.93 3.35 11.49
N VAL A 500 4.97 4.10 11.17
CA VAL A 500 5.24 5.38 11.84
C VAL A 500 5.15 6.53 10.85
N ILE A 501 4.76 7.69 11.37
CA ILE A 501 4.65 8.96 10.64
C ILE A 501 5.40 10.03 11.44
N GLY A 502 6.00 10.98 10.73
CA GLY A 502 6.60 12.18 11.33
C GLY A 502 7.86 11.90 12.16
N LEU A 503 8.65 10.88 11.77
CA LEU A 503 9.91 10.58 12.44
C LEU A 503 10.87 11.78 12.43
N LYS A 504 10.85 12.58 11.36
CA LYS A 504 11.65 13.81 11.24
C LYS A 504 11.30 14.81 12.33
N GLU A 505 10.03 15.18 12.41
CA GLU A 505 9.52 16.17 13.34
C GLU A 505 9.64 15.67 14.79
N CYS A 506 9.39 14.37 15.03
CA CYS A 506 9.61 13.75 16.33
C CYS A 506 11.09 13.87 16.78
N SER A 507 12.03 13.54 15.89
CA SER A 507 13.46 13.61 16.21
C SER A 507 13.92 15.05 16.45
N TYR A 508 13.42 16.00 15.66
CA TYR A 508 13.68 17.43 15.84
C TYR A 508 13.16 17.97 17.19
N LEU A 509 11.97 17.53 17.62
CA LEU A 509 11.41 17.91 18.92
C LEU A 509 12.26 17.35 20.07
N LEU A 510 12.65 16.07 19.98
CA LEU A 510 13.39 15.39 21.03
C LEU A 510 14.85 15.83 21.14
N SER A 511 15.48 16.26 20.03
CA SER A 511 16.82 16.83 20.03
C SER A 511 16.89 18.24 20.61
N LYS A 512 15.77 18.78 21.14
CA LYS A 512 15.65 20.17 21.58
C LYS A 512 16.10 21.16 20.51
N LYS A 513 15.85 20.82 19.24
CA LYS A 513 16.20 21.61 18.05
C LYS A 513 17.70 21.63 17.71
N GLU A 514 18.49 20.70 18.24
CA GLU A 514 19.90 20.50 17.87
C GLU A 514 20.01 19.44 16.76
N LYS A 515 20.52 19.85 15.59
CA LYS A 515 20.54 18.98 14.38
C LYS A 515 21.44 17.76 14.50
N ASP A 516 22.53 17.87 15.26
CA ASP A 516 23.55 16.82 15.33
C ASP A 516 23.05 15.56 16.08
N GLU A 517 22.02 15.69 16.91
CA GLU A 517 21.44 14.57 17.67
C GLU A 517 20.26 13.88 16.96
N GLU A 518 19.60 14.54 15.99
CA GLU A 518 18.37 14.03 15.34
C GLU A 518 18.55 12.64 14.72
N SER A 519 19.67 12.42 14.04
CA SER A 519 19.99 11.15 13.41
C SER A 519 20.09 10.01 14.42
N GLU A 520 20.73 10.27 15.56
CA GLU A 520 20.94 9.25 16.60
C GLU A 520 19.63 8.93 17.31
N ILE A 521 18.81 9.95 17.59
CA ILE A 521 17.46 9.79 18.12
C ILE A 521 16.60 8.96 17.16
N SER A 522 16.59 9.29 15.87
CA SER A 522 15.87 8.52 14.84
C SER A 522 16.26 7.05 14.83
N LYS A 523 17.57 6.75 14.87
CA LYS A 523 18.08 5.37 14.91
C LYS A 523 17.64 4.63 16.16
N ASN A 524 17.72 5.28 17.33
CA ASN A 524 17.33 4.68 18.60
C ASN A 524 15.82 4.38 18.65
N ILE A 525 14.99 5.29 18.13
CA ILE A 525 13.55 5.08 17.99
C ILE A 525 13.29 3.87 17.08
N LEU A 526 13.84 3.87 15.85
CA LEU A 526 13.62 2.78 14.89
C LEU A 526 14.13 1.44 15.42
N SER A 527 15.30 1.40 16.04
CA SER A 527 15.87 0.20 16.64
C SER A 527 14.97 -0.37 17.75
N ARG A 528 14.42 0.49 18.61
CA ARG A 528 13.50 0.07 19.67
C ARG A 528 12.20 -0.47 19.09
N LEU A 529 11.59 0.24 18.14
CA LEU A 529 10.33 -0.15 17.50
C LEU A 529 10.46 -1.46 16.73
N ASN A 530 11.57 -1.64 16.01
CA ASN A 530 11.85 -2.87 15.29
C ASN A 530 11.99 -4.05 16.26
N LYS A 531 12.75 -3.88 17.36
CA LYS A 531 12.85 -4.90 18.41
C LYS A 531 11.50 -5.28 19.00
N LEU A 532 10.64 -4.30 19.29
CA LEU A 532 9.26 -4.58 19.76
C LEU A 532 8.45 -5.39 18.73
N CYS A 533 8.57 -5.08 17.44
CA CYS A 533 7.92 -5.87 16.38
C CYS A 533 8.44 -7.31 16.33
N GLU A 534 9.75 -7.52 16.51
CA GLU A 534 10.34 -8.86 16.61
C GLU A 534 9.81 -9.62 17.83
N ASP A 535 9.77 -8.96 18.99
CA ASP A 535 9.23 -9.53 20.23
C ASP A 535 7.76 -9.92 20.07
N PHE A 536 6.93 -9.04 19.49
CA PHE A 536 5.51 -9.33 19.19
C PHE A 536 5.36 -10.49 18.21
N SER A 537 6.22 -10.55 17.18
CA SER A 537 6.22 -11.65 16.22
C SER A 537 6.57 -12.99 16.89
N ASN A 538 7.56 -12.98 17.78
CA ASN A 538 8.00 -14.16 18.51
C ASN A 538 6.95 -14.63 19.54
N GLU A 539 6.31 -13.68 20.23
CA GLU A 539 5.24 -13.89 21.22
C GLU A 539 4.01 -14.52 20.56
N HIS A 540 3.52 -13.93 19.47
CA HIS A 540 2.23 -14.30 18.86
C HIS A 540 2.34 -15.28 17.70
N LYS A 541 3.55 -15.60 17.23
CA LYS A 541 3.80 -16.43 16.03
C LYS A 541 3.09 -15.86 14.79
N LEU A 542 3.15 -14.54 14.64
CA LEU A 542 2.64 -13.76 13.51
C LEU A 542 3.75 -12.84 13.00
N ASN A 543 3.57 -12.22 11.83
CA ASN A 543 4.61 -11.38 11.22
C ASN A 543 4.34 -9.89 11.46
N PHE A 544 4.72 -9.37 12.63
CA PHE A 544 4.71 -7.93 12.88
C PHE A 544 5.94 -7.28 12.24
N VAL A 545 5.71 -6.22 11.47
CA VAL A 545 6.78 -5.52 10.76
C VAL A 545 6.64 -4.01 10.95
N LEU A 546 7.78 -3.32 10.96
CA LEU A 546 7.86 -1.86 11.07
C LEU A 546 8.01 -1.24 9.69
N SER A 547 7.19 -0.24 9.36
CA SER A 547 7.27 0.55 8.13
C SER A 547 7.21 2.06 8.41
N ILE A 548 7.63 2.86 7.44
CA ILE A 548 7.31 4.29 7.40
C ILE A 548 6.38 4.53 6.22
N THR A 549 5.21 5.09 6.48
CA THR A 549 4.24 5.41 5.41
C THR A 549 4.53 6.79 4.84
N ASN A 550 4.32 6.92 3.53
CA ASN A 550 4.34 8.18 2.80
C ASN A 550 2.91 8.60 2.38
N ASP A 551 1.89 8.07 3.05
CA ASP A 551 0.50 8.47 2.83
C ASP A 551 0.29 9.93 3.27
N LYS A 552 0.26 10.81 2.27
CA LYS A 552 0.07 12.25 2.49
C LYS A 552 -1.31 12.59 3.00
N LYS A 553 -2.35 11.79 2.70
CA LYS A 553 -3.71 12.04 3.19
C LYS A 553 -3.74 11.82 4.71
N VAL A 554 -3.14 10.71 5.17
CA VAL A 554 -3.02 10.40 6.60
C VAL A 554 -2.12 11.41 7.30
N SER A 555 -0.95 11.71 6.73
CA SER A 555 -0.01 12.69 7.28
C SER A 555 -0.63 14.08 7.47
N ARG A 556 -1.33 14.63 6.46
CA ARG A 556 -2.06 15.91 6.58
C ARG A 556 -3.13 15.86 7.67
N LYS A 557 -3.89 14.76 7.74
CA LYS A 557 -4.96 14.62 8.72
C LYS A 557 -4.44 14.64 10.14
N LEU A 558 -3.35 13.91 10.41
CA LEU A 558 -2.73 13.84 11.73
C LEU A 558 -2.12 15.19 12.10
N LEU A 559 -1.31 15.79 11.21
CA LEU A 559 -0.74 17.11 11.42
C LEU A 559 -1.81 18.17 11.72
N ALA A 560 -2.94 18.16 11.00
CA ALA A 560 -4.01 19.11 11.24
C ALA A 560 -4.62 18.99 12.65
N ILE A 561 -4.70 17.78 13.21
CA ILE A 561 -5.16 17.55 14.59
C ILE A 561 -4.09 18.07 15.56
N ASP A 562 -2.81 17.81 15.31
CA ASP A 562 -1.69 18.30 16.12
C ASP A 562 -1.61 19.82 16.14
N LYS A 563 -1.73 20.45 14.98
CA LYS A 563 -1.75 21.91 14.83
C LYS A 563 -2.92 22.58 15.54
N THR A 564 -4.04 21.89 15.66
CA THR A 564 -5.23 22.35 16.42
C THR A 564 -5.02 22.24 17.94
N VAL A 565 -4.23 21.26 18.40
CA VAL A 565 -4.03 21.00 19.82
C VAL A 565 -2.85 21.79 20.39
N TYR A 566 -1.75 21.90 19.64
CA TYR A 566 -0.52 22.53 20.11
C TYR A 566 -0.19 23.85 19.42
N GLY A 567 -1.03 24.31 18.50
CA GLY A 567 -0.75 25.50 17.72
C GLY A 567 0.26 25.28 16.59
N VAL A 568 0.79 26.39 16.09
CA VAL A 568 1.84 26.40 15.07
C VAL A 568 3.19 26.27 15.75
N VAL A 569 3.79 25.09 15.63
CA VAL A 569 5.11 24.73 16.15
C VAL A 569 6.08 24.72 14.98
N GLU A 570 7.10 25.56 15.07
CA GLU A 570 8.14 25.73 14.05
C GLU A 570 8.78 24.39 13.64
N ASN A 571 8.94 24.17 12.33
CA ASN A 571 9.44 22.96 11.69
C ASN A 571 8.63 21.67 11.94
N VAL A 572 7.49 21.74 12.65
CA VAL A 572 6.66 20.59 13.02
C VAL A 572 5.26 20.72 12.45
N THR A 573 4.46 21.67 12.95
CA THR A 573 3.06 21.88 12.53
C THR A 573 2.88 23.16 11.70
N ASP A 574 3.96 23.86 11.36
CA ASP A 574 3.97 25.03 10.47
C ASP A 574 3.91 24.70 8.97
N LYS A 575 3.77 23.41 8.64
CA LYS A 575 3.68 22.86 7.29
C LYS A 575 2.29 22.28 7.02
N ASP A 576 2.07 21.78 5.80
CA ASP A 576 0.81 21.15 5.40
C ASP A 576 0.77 19.65 5.74
N ASN A 577 1.92 18.98 5.80
CA ASN A 577 2.05 17.55 6.09
C ASN A 577 3.38 17.26 6.78
N TYR A 578 3.43 16.21 7.61
CA TYR A 578 4.69 15.68 8.12
C TYR A 578 5.56 15.21 6.96
N GLU A 579 6.86 15.46 7.09
CA GLU A 579 7.86 15.15 6.09
C GLU A 579 8.44 13.75 6.30
N MET A 580 8.94 13.17 5.20
CA MET A 580 9.80 12.00 5.33
C MET A 580 11.09 12.41 6.08
N PRO A 581 11.65 11.52 6.93
CA PRO A 581 12.91 11.76 7.60
C PRO A 581 13.97 12.20 6.59
N ASP A 582 14.80 13.18 6.99
CA ASP A 582 15.95 13.59 6.20
C ASP A 582 16.99 12.47 6.29
N LEU A 583 16.85 11.52 5.38
CA LEU A 583 17.76 10.41 5.27
C LEU A 583 18.95 10.88 4.43
N SER A 584 19.82 11.67 5.03
CA SER A 584 21.09 12.06 4.44
C SER A 584 21.98 10.82 4.19
N GLU A 585 22.98 10.98 3.31
CA GLU A 585 23.64 9.92 2.54
C GLU A 585 24.23 8.74 3.35
N ASN A 586 24.59 8.94 4.62
CA ASN A 586 25.16 7.89 5.48
C ASN A 586 24.15 7.17 6.39
N ASN A 587 22.91 7.64 6.49
CA ASN A 587 21.92 7.12 7.46
C ASN A 587 20.80 6.29 6.85
N ILE A 588 20.51 6.44 5.54
CA ILE A 588 19.44 5.70 4.84
C ILE A 588 19.55 4.19 5.02
N LYS A 589 20.74 3.64 4.77
CA LYS A 589 20.98 2.19 4.85
C LYS A 589 20.74 1.66 6.26
N VAL A 590 21.21 2.39 7.27
CA VAL A 590 21.06 2.02 8.69
C VAL A 590 19.59 2.07 9.10
N CYS A 591 18.87 3.14 8.77
CA CYS A 591 17.45 3.27 9.11
C CYS A 591 16.58 2.20 8.42
N GLN A 592 16.82 1.92 7.14
CA GLN A 592 16.06 0.89 6.41
C GLN A 592 16.28 -0.52 6.95
N ASN A 593 17.41 -0.81 7.62
CA ASN A 593 17.63 -2.11 8.24
C ASN A 593 16.61 -2.41 9.36
N TYR A 594 16.00 -1.38 9.95
CA TYR A 594 14.93 -1.54 10.93
C TYR A 594 13.53 -1.63 10.30
N LEU A 595 13.39 -1.33 9.01
CA LEU A 595 12.11 -1.16 8.32
C LEU A 595 11.77 -2.38 7.45
N ASN A 596 11.57 -3.53 8.10
CA ASN A 596 11.21 -4.77 7.40
C ASN A 596 9.83 -4.70 6.73
N GLY A 597 8.97 -3.77 7.14
CA GLY A 597 7.67 -3.48 6.53
C GLY A 597 7.73 -2.53 5.33
N GLY A 598 8.90 -1.94 5.03
CA GLY A 598 9.11 -1.09 3.86
C GLY A 598 9.19 0.41 4.16
N CYS A 599 9.76 1.14 3.20
CA CYS A 599 9.88 2.59 3.19
C CYS A 599 10.06 3.05 1.74
N LEU A 600 9.18 3.93 1.27
CA LEU A 600 9.25 4.48 -0.07
C LEU A 600 9.93 5.84 -0.07
N LEU A 601 11.00 5.98 -0.87
CA LEU A 601 11.64 7.27 -1.11
C LEU A 601 11.13 7.89 -2.40
N ASP A 602 10.54 9.07 -2.28
CA ASP A 602 10.05 9.86 -3.40
C ASP A 602 11.06 10.92 -3.82
N PHE A 603 11.49 10.87 -5.08
CA PHE A 603 12.25 11.95 -5.70
C PHE A 603 11.41 12.64 -6.76
N LYS A 604 11.29 13.96 -6.62
CA LYS A 604 10.57 14.80 -7.58
C LYS A 604 11.43 14.99 -8.82
N ILE A 605 10.87 14.64 -9.97
CA ILE A 605 11.50 14.85 -11.27
C ILE A 605 10.70 15.87 -12.10
N THR A 606 11.39 16.52 -13.03
CA THR A 606 10.81 17.43 -14.01
C THR A 606 10.86 16.82 -15.41
N PRO A 607 9.96 17.21 -16.33
CA PRO A 607 10.01 16.74 -17.71
C PRO A 607 11.32 17.05 -18.45
N LYS A 608 12.10 18.02 -17.95
CA LYS A 608 13.37 18.45 -18.54
C LYS A 608 14.57 17.65 -18.02
N ASP A 609 14.38 16.79 -17.02
CA ASP A 609 15.48 15.99 -16.49
C ASP A 609 16.01 15.02 -17.56
N SER A 610 17.33 15.05 -17.75
CA SER A 610 18.00 14.21 -18.74
C SER A 610 18.00 12.74 -18.30
N PHE A 611 18.13 11.84 -19.29
CA PHE A 611 18.34 10.42 -19.01
C PHE A 611 19.51 10.22 -18.02
N GLN A 612 20.64 10.88 -18.29
CA GLN A 612 21.84 10.75 -17.47
C GLN A 612 21.59 11.14 -16.01
N LYS A 613 20.88 12.25 -15.76
CA LYS A 613 20.54 12.68 -14.40
C LYS A 613 19.71 11.63 -13.66
N LEU A 614 18.69 11.06 -14.29
CA LEU A 614 17.85 10.03 -13.68
C LEU A 614 18.60 8.72 -13.46
N TYR A 615 19.44 8.33 -14.42
CA TYR A 615 20.32 7.18 -14.31
C TYR A 615 21.31 7.33 -13.14
N ASP A 616 21.95 8.49 -13.01
CA ASP A 616 22.89 8.79 -11.92
C ASP A 616 22.20 8.73 -10.55
N TYR A 617 20.94 9.18 -10.46
CA TYR A 617 20.15 9.00 -9.24
C TYR A 617 19.91 7.52 -8.92
N ILE A 618 19.45 6.72 -9.88
CA ILE A 618 19.21 5.28 -9.67
C ILE A 618 20.49 4.58 -9.23
N LYS A 619 21.62 4.87 -9.89
CA LYS A 619 22.92 4.31 -9.53
C LYS A 619 23.37 4.75 -8.14
N SER A 620 23.28 6.05 -7.83
CA SER A 620 23.61 6.57 -6.50
C SER A 620 22.72 5.95 -5.41
N SER A 621 21.43 5.74 -5.71
CA SER A 621 20.49 5.09 -4.80
C SER A 621 20.89 3.64 -4.49
N ASN A 622 21.26 2.87 -5.52
CA ASN A 622 21.80 1.53 -5.35
C ASN A 622 23.05 1.53 -4.46
N ASP A 623 24.01 2.41 -4.75
CA ASP A 623 25.30 2.49 -4.03
C ASP A 623 25.10 2.88 -2.55
N LYS A 624 24.10 3.72 -2.27
CA LYS A 624 23.68 4.12 -0.91
C LYS A 624 22.85 3.07 -0.18
N GLY A 625 22.49 1.96 -0.85
CA GLY A 625 21.66 0.90 -0.27
C GLY A 625 20.20 1.31 -0.05
N ILE A 626 19.67 2.25 -0.84
CA ILE A 626 18.22 2.49 -0.92
C ILE A 626 17.55 1.21 -1.43
N ARG A 627 16.45 0.78 -0.80
CA ARG A 627 15.75 -0.45 -1.20
C ARG A 627 14.63 -0.21 -2.21
N LEU A 628 13.89 0.89 -2.09
CA LEU A 628 12.79 1.25 -2.99
C LEU A 628 12.78 2.77 -3.27
N LEU A 629 12.65 3.12 -4.55
CA LEU A 629 12.70 4.49 -5.05
C LEU A 629 11.57 4.74 -6.03
N ARG A 630 10.82 5.84 -5.86
CA ARG A 630 9.88 6.37 -6.85
C ARG A 630 10.43 7.66 -7.44
N LEU A 631 10.58 7.68 -8.76
CA LEU A 631 10.91 8.87 -9.52
C LEU A 631 9.60 9.46 -10.07
N GLY A 632 9.04 10.44 -9.36
CA GLY A 632 7.68 10.93 -9.61
C GLY A 632 7.62 12.37 -10.07
N ARG A 633 6.68 12.68 -10.98
CA ARG A 633 6.21 14.04 -11.19
C ARG A 633 5.25 14.42 -10.06
N LYS A 634 5.19 15.70 -9.65
CA LYS A 634 4.26 16.17 -8.60
C LYS A 634 2.82 15.70 -8.93
N ASN A 635 2.14 15.19 -7.90
CA ASN A 635 0.71 14.92 -7.82
C ASN A 635 0.14 13.92 -8.83
N ARG A 636 0.33 12.62 -8.58
CA ARG A 636 -0.78 11.68 -8.81
C ARG A 636 -1.41 11.35 -7.47
N HIS A 637 -2.74 11.25 -7.45
CA HIS A 637 -3.44 10.74 -6.29
C HIS A 637 -2.87 9.35 -6.01
N ASP A 638 -2.22 9.21 -4.86
CA ASP A 638 -1.88 7.89 -4.34
C ASP A 638 -3.19 7.07 -4.32
N CYS A 639 -3.09 5.85 -4.84
CA CYS A 639 -3.95 4.75 -4.41
C CYS A 639 -4.13 4.88 -2.88
#